data_AF-A0A4R0GJH7-F1
#
_entry.id   AF-A0A4R0GJH7-F1
#
_cell.length_a   1.000
_cell.length_b   1.000
_cell.length_c   1.000
_cell.angle_alpha   90.00
_cell.angle_beta   90.00
_cell.angle_gamma   90.00
#
_symmetry.space_group_name_H-M   'P 1'
#
loop_
_entity.id
_entity.type
_entity.pdbx_description
1 polymer ?
#
loop_
_entity_poly.entity_id
_entity_poly.type
_entity_poly.pdbx_seq_one_letter_code
_entity_poly.pdbx_strand_id
1 'polypeptide(L)'
;HNSGTLMAAGDARITAGQLDNQGTIAAKNQLTATTTTLKNSGTLQGQSLGVTGDALHNSGSLLSEGDTRLTATRLDNQGTVAAKGNLTATTSALNNGGTLQGQTLAVSGDGVQNNGTLAAEDSLNVKAGALTTGTGSTVTAKGDVTLTAQTTADIGGQVNAGKALSVKAADLQTRQQAQLQSGSDLALTAADSATLNGTQAAKGTLSVTAKSVSHGGKSNASAITLTAPGALTNSGTLVADTLSLGSTHITSSGLLQGTQALNLQTDWLENLTGGTLYSAKDLTLTIPQLNNSGLITTDGDLHLHGNSLTSSGEINGVNLFSDYARLENSGRLLADNTLSLTADDISNRGVLAAKTTGITANTLSNTGSVQGDDALTLNAQNTTNGGALATAGTLNLSGQTLDNQGNLSATTLLLTLAQQVNNAADGRIVADDTATLNTSQLSNSGLIAAKNLTLNSADITSSGTLQGTALLTASGTTLTNQQGGLLLSNGAVSLKNDRLNNAGQIQGDTLNLATGQWMNTGTALGQNGLTATVSGTLDNQGQVVSRQAMTLTADNSTNSGALMAKVLALHGDLHSSGLIQGTDGLTWDGNTLTTTADGQLVSGGSLALQGKTLDNAGRMQGKTLTATADSLHNSGTVQAQDALNVQVTGTLANQGQMLSQGPADIRAAQLNNDGQLLSAGDITLRGQQLTNNGSVQGKTLSAHEGRITNNGTLTGLDSLALDNSQATATLMARMAMA
;
A
#
# COMPACT_ATOMS: atom_id res chain seq x y z
N HIS A 1 67.03 61.33 -5.55
CA HIS A 1 66.47 61.27 -4.19
C HIS A 1 65.87 62.64 -3.88
N ASN A 2 64.62 62.70 -3.43
CA ASN A 2 63.93 63.91 -3.00
C ASN A 2 63.40 63.74 -1.58
N SER A 3 63.83 64.58 -0.65
CA SER A 3 63.31 64.67 0.71
C SER A 3 62.63 66.02 1.01
N GLY A 4 62.57 66.93 0.01
CA GLY A 4 61.99 68.27 0.12
C GLY A 4 60.81 68.48 -0.84
N THR A 5 60.55 69.73 -1.22
CA THR A 5 59.45 70.08 -2.14
C THR A 5 59.98 70.47 -3.52
N LEU A 6 59.55 69.76 -4.57
CA LEU A 6 59.73 70.14 -5.97
C LEU A 6 58.37 70.59 -6.52
N MET A 7 58.26 71.80 -7.05
CA MET A 7 57.02 72.33 -7.61
C MET A 7 57.21 72.88 -9.01
N ALA A 8 56.30 72.53 -9.93
CA ALA A 8 56.18 73.14 -11.24
C ALA A 8 54.86 73.91 -11.36
N ALA A 9 54.90 75.15 -11.86
CA ALA A 9 53.71 75.97 -12.11
C ALA A 9 52.92 75.55 -13.36
N GLY A 10 53.45 74.64 -14.18
CA GLY A 10 52.83 74.02 -15.34
C GLY A 10 53.03 72.50 -15.29
N ASP A 11 53.55 71.92 -16.37
CA ASP A 11 53.91 70.50 -16.41
C ASP A 11 55.25 70.23 -15.70
N ALA A 12 55.38 69.03 -15.11
CA ALA A 12 56.63 68.50 -14.60
C ALA A 12 56.93 67.16 -15.29
N ARG A 13 58.15 66.99 -15.80
CA ARG A 13 58.64 65.74 -16.36
C ARG A 13 59.91 65.30 -15.63
N ILE A 14 59.89 64.09 -15.09
CA ILE A 14 61.02 63.48 -14.39
C ILE A 14 61.44 62.23 -15.16
N THR A 15 62.70 62.16 -15.56
CA THR A 15 63.31 60.97 -16.15
C THR A 15 64.51 60.56 -15.31
N ALA A 16 64.50 59.36 -14.72
CA ALA A 16 65.58 58.90 -13.86
C ALA A 16 65.66 57.37 -13.81
N GLY A 17 66.86 56.77 -13.71
CA GLY A 17 66.96 55.32 -13.45
C GLY A 17 66.26 54.94 -12.15
N GLN A 18 66.62 55.60 -11.03
CA GLN A 18 65.95 55.44 -9.75
C GLN A 18 65.44 56.80 -9.23
N LEU A 19 64.16 56.88 -8.91
CA LEU A 19 63.55 57.99 -8.19
C LEU A 19 63.11 57.52 -6.81
N ASP A 20 63.75 58.03 -5.76
CA ASP A 20 63.35 57.86 -4.37
C ASP A 20 62.76 59.18 -3.87
N ASN A 21 61.46 59.21 -3.61
CA ASN A 21 60.72 60.37 -3.16
C ASN A 21 60.17 60.15 -1.74
N GLN A 22 60.64 60.96 -0.80
CA GLN A 22 60.18 61.02 0.59
C GLN A 22 59.52 62.38 0.90
N GLY A 23 59.73 63.39 0.05
CA GLY A 23 59.09 64.71 0.14
C GLY A 23 57.91 64.88 -0.83
N THR A 24 57.67 66.10 -1.30
CA THR A 24 56.56 66.42 -2.21
C THR A 24 57.09 66.76 -3.60
N ILE A 25 56.50 66.16 -4.63
CA ILE A 25 56.67 66.54 -6.04
C ILE A 25 55.30 66.94 -6.57
N ALA A 26 55.15 68.20 -6.99
CA ALA A 26 53.87 68.75 -7.43
C ALA A 26 53.99 69.45 -8.79
N ALA A 27 52.98 69.26 -9.65
CA ALA A 27 52.77 70.05 -10.87
C ALA A 27 51.38 70.67 -10.86
N LYS A 28 51.20 71.90 -11.35
CA LYS A 28 49.84 72.47 -11.51
C LYS A 28 49.06 71.83 -12.67
N ASN A 29 49.76 71.33 -13.69
CA ASN A 29 49.18 70.63 -14.83
C ASN A 29 49.56 69.14 -14.80
N GLN A 30 50.28 68.62 -15.81
CA GLN A 30 50.67 67.22 -15.86
C GLN A 30 51.98 66.95 -15.10
N LEU A 31 51.98 65.94 -14.22
CA LEU A 31 53.19 65.37 -13.66
C LEU A 31 53.46 64.01 -14.32
N THR A 32 54.57 63.89 -15.06
CA THR A 32 55.01 62.62 -15.67
C THR A 32 56.35 62.17 -15.08
N ALA A 33 56.42 60.96 -14.54
CA ALA A 33 57.64 60.32 -14.08
C ALA A 33 57.94 59.06 -14.91
N THR A 34 59.06 59.03 -15.60
CA THR A 34 59.57 57.86 -16.36
C THR A 34 60.83 57.35 -15.68
N THR A 35 60.78 56.14 -15.12
CA THR A 35 61.86 55.59 -14.30
C THR A 35 62.12 54.11 -14.55
N THR A 36 63.25 53.56 -14.11
CA THR A 36 63.38 52.09 -13.94
C THR A 36 62.75 51.69 -12.61
N THR A 37 63.03 52.43 -11.54
CA THR A 37 62.43 52.20 -10.22
C THR A 37 61.97 53.51 -9.59
N LEU A 38 60.70 53.58 -9.20
CA LEU A 38 60.15 54.65 -8.35
C LEU A 38 59.82 54.08 -6.97
N LYS A 39 60.46 54.62 -5.92
CA LYS A 39 60.07 54.45 -4.53
C LYS A 39 59.44 55.75 -4.03
N ASN A 40 58.16 55.72 -3.70
CA ASN A 40 57.44 56.85 -3.16
C ASN A 40 56.98 56.56 -1.73
N SER A 41 57.48 57.33 -0.77
CA SER A 41 56.98 57.41 0.61
C SER A 41 56.43 58.81 0.96
N GLY A 42 56.69 59.80 0.11
CA GLY A 42 56.09 61.14 0.18
C GLY A 42 54.89 61.31 -0.76
N THR A 43 54.75 62.49 -1.37
CA THR A 43 53.61 62.83 -2.24
C THR A 43 54.07 63.15 -3.67
N LEU A 44 53.45 62.54 -4.67
CA LEU A 44 53.44 63.03 -6.07
C LEU A 44 52.03 63.52 -6.38
N GLN A 45 51.89 64.76 -6.85
CA GLN A 45 50.57 65.34 -7.16
C GLN A 45 50.56 66.18 -8.45
N GLY A 46 49.44 66.14 -9.17
CA GLY A 46 49.20 66.93 -10.39
C GLY A 46 47.73 67.12 -10.73
N GLN A 47 47.42 67.91 -11.76
CA GLN A 47 46.09 67.88 -12.41
C GLN A 47 45.91 66.60 -13.22
N SER A 48 47.00 66.05 -13.74
CA SER A 48 47.06 64.70 -14.30
C SER A 48 48.38 64.06 -13.91
N LEU A 49 48.37 62.76 -13.60
CA LEU A 49 49.54 62.05 -13.10
C LEU A 49 49.88 60.85 -13.98
N GLY A 50 51.07 60.84 -14.57
CA GLY A 50 51.60 59.74 -15.36
C GLY A 50 52.85 59.15 -14.70
N VAL A 51 52.86 57.84 -14.44
CA VAL A 51 54.06 57.14 -13.93
C VAL A 51 54.34 55.94 -14.81
N THR A 52 55.56 55.83 -15.31
CA THR A 52 56.02 54.71 -16.13
C THR A 52 57.34 54.16 -15.59
N GLY A 53 57.47 52.84 -15.42
CA GLY A 53 58.76 52.21 -15.09
C GLY A 53 58.69 50.73 -14.78
N ASP A 54 59.82 50.06 -14.55
CA ASP A 54 59.82 48.60 -14.30
C ASP A 54 59.23 48.28 -12.91
N ALA A 55 59.62 49.02 -11.88
CA ALA A 55 59.15 48.84 -10.51
C ALA A 55 58.61 50.15 -9.92
N LEU A 56 57.37 50.12 -9.45
CA LEU A 56 56.71 51.22 -8.73
C LEU A 56 56.33 50.76 -7.33
N HIS A 57 57.03 51.27 -6.31
CA HIS A 57 56.71 51.04 -4.91
C HIS A 57 56.10 52.31 -4.32
N ASN A 58 54.83 52.27 -3.92
CA ASN A 58 54.14 53.38 -3.30
C ASN A 58 53.74 53.03 -1.86
N SER A 59 54.28 53.76 -0.90
CA SER A 59 53.90 53.77 0.53
C SER A 59 53.38 55.14 0.98
N GLY A 60 53.51 56.17 0.14
CA GLY A 60 52.98 57.51 0.35
C GLY A 60 51.74 57.78 -0.51
N SER A 61 51.65 58.97 -1.09
CA SER A 61 50.49 59.41 -1.87
C SER A 61 50.82 59.72 -3.34
N LEU A 62 50.02 59.19 -4.26
CA LEU A 62 49.96 59.57 -5.68
C LEU A 62 48.58 60.21 -5.93
N LEU A 63 48.50 61.52 -6.13
CA LEU A 63 47.24 62.27 -6.14
C LEU A 63 47.03 63.00 -7.48
N SER A 64 45.81 62.96 -8.01
CA SER A 64 45.41 63.72 -9.20
C SER A 64 44.01 64.31 -9.09
N GLU A 65 43.84 65.59 -9.43
CA GLU A 65 42.50 66.22 -9.59
C GLU A 65 41.81 65.81 -10.91
N GLY A 66 42.54 65.15 -11.82
CA GLY A 66 42.02 64.57 -13.07
C GLY A 66 42.46 63.11 -13.19
N ASP A 67 42.98 62.73 -14.36
CA ASP A 67 43.34 61.34 -14.63
C ASP A 67 44.69 60.95 -14.02
N THR A 68 44.82 59.66 -13.67
CA THR A 68 46.07 59.03 -13.28
C THR A 68 46.33 57.79 -14.15
N ARG A 69 47.53 57.70 -14.73
CA ARG A 69 47.99 56.55 -15.51
C ARG A 69 49.28 55.99 -14.91
N LEU A 70 49.23 54.74 -14.45
CA LEU A 70 50.38 53.98 -13.98
C LEU A 70 50.69 52.88 -14.99
N THR A 71 51.94 52.77 -15.42
CA THR A 71 52.40 51.70 -16.31
C THR A 71 53.68 51.11 -15.75
N ALA A 72 53.64 49.88 -15.22
CA ALA A 72 54.84 49.27 -14.67
C ALA A 72 54.86 47.75 -14.69
N THR A 73 56.02 47.12 -14.90
CA THR A 73 56.10 45.64 -14.81
C THR A 73 55.63 45.16 -13.44
N ARG A 74 56.04 45.84 -12.36
CA ARG A 74 55.58 45.57 -10.99
C ARG A 74 55.12 46.84 -10.27
N LEU A 75 53.90 46.79 -9.72
CA LEU A 75 53.31 47.83 -8.88
C LEU A 75 53.04 47.27 -7.49
N ASP A 76 53.76 47.77 -6.48
CA ASP A 76 53.50 47.51 -5.07
C ASP A 76 52.92 48.76 -4.42
N ASN A 77 51.63 48.72 -4.07
CA ASN A 77 50.95 49.83 -3.41
C ASN A 77 50.58 49.47 -1.97
N GLN A 78 51.20 50.13 -1.00
CA GLN A 78 50.84 50.12 0.43
C GLN A 78 50.27 51.48 0.88
N GLY A 79 50.40 52.52 0.05
CA GLY A 79 49.89 53.86 0.30
C GLY A 79 48.60 54.16 -0.47
N THR A 80 48.38 55.43 -0.78
CA THR A 80 47.19 55.91 -1.50
C THR A 80 47.54 56.30 -2.93
N VAL A 81 46.77 55.82 -3.90
CA VAL A 81 46.70 56.38 -5.24
C VAL A 81 45.26 56.81 -5.51
N ALA A 82 45.04 58.11 -5.65
CA ALA A 82 43.70 58.68 -5.80
C ALA A 82 43.64 59.64 -6.99
N ALA A 83 42.68 59.41 -7.87
CA ALA A 83 42.32 60.27 -8.99
C ALA A 83 40.88 60.75 -8.81
N LYS A 84 40.61 62.04 -9.00
CA LYS A 84 39.21 62.49 -9.16
C LYS A 84 38.65 62.22 -10.55
N GLY A 85 39.53 62.04 -11.55
CA GLY A 85 39.20 61.47 -12.86
C GLY A 85 39.46 59.97 -12.91
N ASN A 86 39.83 59.45 -14.08
CA ASN A 86 40.06 58.03 -14.28
C ASN A 86 41.42 57.59 -13.73
N LEU A 87 41.45 56.46 -13.01
CA LEU A 87 42.68 55.80 -12.60
C LEU A 87 42.89 54.54 -13.45
N THR A 88 43.93 54.53 -14.27
CA THR A 88 44.35 53.36 -15.07
C THR A 88 45.70 52.83 -14.58
N ALA A 89 45.75 51.57 -14.17
CA ALA A 89 46.99 50.86 -13.85
C ALA A 89 47.20 49.69 -14.82
N THR A 90 48.30 49.71 -15.59
CA THR A 90 48.69 48.64 -16.51
C THR A 90 50.00 48.02 -16.05
N THR A 91 49.99 46.75 -15.66
CA THR A 91 51.13 46.09 -15.04
C THR A 91 51.30 44.65 -15.45
N SER A 92 52.44 43.99 -15.19
CA SER A 92 52.50 42.52 -15.19
C SER A 92 52.05 41.98 -13.83
N ALA A 93 52.54 42.56 -12.73
CA ALA A 93 52.15 42.19 -11.37
C ALA A 93 51.73 43.41 -10.55
N LEU A 94 50.50 43.41 -10.04
CA LEU A 94 50.00 44.37 -9.06
C LEU A 94 49.81 43.70 -7.70
N ASN A 95 50.44 44.26 -6.66
CA ASN A 95 50.13 43.97 -5.26
C ASN A 95 49.61 45.24 -4.58
N ASN A 96 48.32 45.28 -4.27
CA ASN A 96 47.69 46.38 -3.56
C ASN A 96 47.37 45.99 -2.11
N GLY A 97 48.13 46.51 -1.15
CA GLY A 97 47.79 46.52 0.27
C GLY A 97 47.21 47.86 0.76
N GLY A 98 47.35 48.93 -0.03
CA GLY A 98 46.80 50.26 0.24
C GLY A 98 45.49 50.56 -0.52
N THR A 99 45.33 51.80 -0.99
CA THR A 99 44.13 52.25 -1.72
C THR A 99 44.46 52.64 -3.15
N LEU A 100 43.68 52.13 -4.12
CA LEU A 100 43.55 52.65 -5.47
C LEU A 100 42.13 53.17 -5.67
N GLN A 101 41.97 54.46 -5.96
CA GLN A 101 40.65 55.10 -6.13
C GLN A 101 40.60 56.01 -7.36
N GLY A 102 39.49 55.95 -8.11
CA GLY A 102 39.21 56.80 -9.27
C GLY A 102 37.70 57.10 -9.45
N GLN A 103 37.34 57.98 -10.39
CA GLN A 103 35.97 58.06 -10.92
C GLN A 103 35.62 56.74 -11.62
N THR A 104 36.44 56.35 -12.59
CA THR A 104 36.54 54.98 -13.08
C THR A 104 37.90 54.42 -12.69
N LEU A 105 37.92 53.18 -12.22
CA LEU A 105 39.15 52.44 -11.93
C LEU A 105 39.33 51.31 -12.94
N ALA A 106 40.42 51.33 -13.70
CA ALA A 106 40.80 50.28 -14.64
C ALA A 106 42.16 49.70 -14.26
N VAL A 107 42.21 48.41 -13.97
CA VAL A 107 43.44 47.67 -13.62
C VAL A 107 43.64 46.54 -14.62
N SER A 108 44.82 46.45 -15.23
CA SER A 108 45.17 45.37 -16.15
C SER A 108 46.53 44.75 -15.77
N GLY A 109 46.63 43.42 -15.79
CA GLY A 109 47.92 42.73 -15.73
C GLY A 109 47.90 41.21 -15.77
N ASP A 110 49.05 40.55 -15.62
CA ASP A 110 49.13 39.09 -15.58
C ASP A 110 48.71 38.55 -14.21
N GLY A 111 49.11 39.23 -13.13
CA GLY A 111 48.69 38.92 -11.76
C GLY A 111 48.20 40.18 -11.03
N VAL A 112 47.01 40.10 -10.44
CA VAL A 112 46.45 41.17 -9.60
C VAL A 112 46.12 40.61 -8.22
N GLN A 113 46.80 41.10 -7.20
CA GLN A 113 46.54 40.78 -5.80
C GLN A 113 46.05 42.02 -5.06
N ASN A 114 44.84 41.97 -4.53
CA ASN A 114 44.26 43.03 -3.72
C ASN A 114 44.06 42.57 -2.28
N ASN A 115 44.88 43.06 -1.36
CA ASN A 115 44.72 42.92 0.08
C ASN A 115 44.24 44.23 0.76
N GLY A 116 44.16 45.33 0.01
CA GLY A 116 43.64 46.63 0.45
C GLY A 116 42.32 47.00 -0.23
N THR A 117 42.22 48.25 -0.68
CA THR A 117 41.00 48.83 -1.29
C THR A 117 41.18 49.15 -2.76
N LEU A 118 40.27 48.66 -3.61
CA LEU A 118 40.00 49.16 -4.95
C LEU A 118 38.64 49.85 -4.94
N ALA A 119 38.57 51.13 -5.28
CA ALA A 119 37.34 51.91 -5.22
C ALA A 119 37.08 52.74 -6.49
N ALA A 120 35.82 52.81 -6.91
CA ALA A 120 35.37 53.68 -8.00
C ALA A 120 34.04 54.38 -7.67
N GLU A 121 33.84 55.57 -8.22
CA GLU A 121 32.56 56.30 -8.11
C GLU A 121 31.58 55.92 -9.23
N ASP A 122 32.07 55.54 -10.41
CA ASP A 122 31.25 55.04 -11.54
C ASP A 122 31.51 53.57 -11.79
N SER A 123 32.60 53.20 -12.49
CA SER A 123 32.88 51.78 -12.80
C SER A 123 34.26 51.31 -12.33
N LEU A 124 34.34 50.05 -11.91
CA LEU A 124 35.58 49.37 -11.54
C LEU A 124 35.79 48.15 -12.43
N ASN A 125 36.91 48.13 -13.16
CA ASN A 125 37.25 47.10 -14.13
C ASN A 125 38.63 46.52 -13.81
N VAL A 126 38.71 45.22 -13.54
CA VAL A 126 39.98 44.49 -13.37
C VAL A 126 40.08 43.43 -14.46
N LYS A 127 41.18 43.43 -15.22
CA LYS A 127 41.53 42.42 -16.21
C LYS A 127 42.87 41.80 -15.86
N ALA A 128 42.86 40.56 -15.38
CA ALA A 128 44.03 39.85 -14.89
C ALA A 128 44.29 38.55 -15.67
N GLY A 129 45.52 38.02 -15.64
CA GLY A 129 45.77 36.60 -15.91
C GLY A 129 45.27 35.74 -14.75
N ALA A 130 45.62 36.12 -13.51
CA ALA A 130 45.09 35.60 -12.25
C ALA A 130 44.72 36.76 -11.31
N LEU A 131 43.57 36.66 -10.64
CA LEU A 131 43.05 37.65 -9.70
C LEU A 131 42.90 37.01 -8.31
N THR A 132 43.43 37.68 -7.29
CA THR A 132 43.20 37.32 -5.88
C THR A 132 42.77 38.54 -5.10
N THR A 133 41.67 38.43 -4.34
CA THR A 133 41.28 39.41 -3.33
C THR A 133 41.37 38.78 -1.94
N GLY A 134 42.10 39.43 -1.03
CA GLY A 134 42.34 38.94 0.33
C GLY A 134 41.10 38.98 1.22
N THR A 135 41.12 38.26 2.33
CA THR A 135 39.98 38.17 3.27
C THR A 135 39.58 39.51 3.90
N GLY A 136 40.51 40.44 4.09
CA GLY A 136 40.26 41.80 4.58
C GLY A 136 40.15 42.86 3.48
N SER A 137 40.14 42.45 2.21
CA SER A 137 40.16 43.38 1.08
C SER A 137 38.77 43.98 0.79
N THR A 138 38.76 45.13 0.13
CA THR A 138 37.53 45.78 -0.36
C THR A 138 37.68 46.11 -1.84
N VAL A 139 36.69 45.70 -2.64
CA VAL A 139 36.50 46.10 -4.04
C VAL A 139 35.12 46.73 -4.11
N THR A 140 35.01 48.01 -4.47
CA THR A 140 33.73 48.72 -4.40
C THR A 140 33.53 49.72 -5.53
N ALA A 141 32.32 49.79 -6.09
CA ALA A 141 31.90 50.86 -7.00
C ALA A 141 30.43 51.26 -6.77
N LYS A 142 30.06 52.54 -6.96
CA LYS A 142 28.64 52.94 -6.96
C LYS A 142 27.90 52.54 -8.24
N GLY A 143 28.62 52.34 -9.34
CA GLY A 143 28.11 51.71 -10.56
C GLY A 143 28.54 50.25 -10.65
N ASP A 144 29.03 49.84 -11.82
CA ASP A 144 29.33 48.44 -12.13
C ASP A 144 30.72 48.02 -11.65
N VAL A 145 30.85 46.77 -11.23
CA VAL A 145 32.12 46.11 -10.93
C VAL A 145 32.30 44.93 -11.88
N THR A 146 33.37 44.94 -12.67
CA THR A 146 33.73 43.84 -13.57
C THR A 146 35.12 43.32 -13.24
N LEU A 147 35.20 42.04 -12.87
CA LEU A 147 36.43 41.33 -12.53
C LEU A 147 36.65 40.20 -13.53
N THR A 148 37.66 40.29 -14.38
CA THR A 148 37.99 39.26 -15.37
C THR A 148 39.38 38.70 -15.11
N ALA A 149 39.49 37.39 -14.91
CA ALA A 149 40.74 36.65 -14.89
C ALA A 149 40.79 35.67 -16.08
N GLN A 150 41.97 35.38 -16.61
CA GLN A 150 42.13 34.36 -17.66
C GLN A 150 42.12 32.94 -17.09
N THR A 151 42.74 32.76 -15.92
CA THR A 151 42.88 31.46 -15.25
C THR A 151 42.01 31.43 -14.00
N THR A 152 42.48 32.02 -12.90
CA THR A 152 41.83 31.93 -11.59
C THR A 152 41.34 33.28 -11.10
N ALA A 153 40.13 33.31 -10.56
CA ALA A 153 39.63 34.39 -9.72
C ALA A 153 39.35 33.84 -8.32
N ASP A 154 40.24 34.10 -7.37
CA ASP A 154 40.10 33.74 -5.96
C ASP A 154 39.64 34.96 -5.16
N ILE A 155 38.34 35.00 -4.89
CA ILE A 155 37.66 36.15 -4.30
C ILE A 155 37.48 35.95 -2.80
N GLY A 156 38.18 36.75 -2.01
CA GLY A 156 37.96 36.99 -0.58
C GLY A 156 37.48 38.42 -0.31
N GLY A 157 37.19 38.72 0.95
CA GLY A 157 36.82 40.07 1.37
C GLY A 157 35.47 40.52 0.82
N GLN A 158 35.31 41.84 0.65
CA GLN A 158 34.06 42.45 0.18
C GLN A 158 34.18 42.90 -1.28
N VAL A 159 33.20 42.52 -2.10
CA VAL A 159 33.03 43.01 -3.46
C VAL A 159 31.63 43.57 -3.60
N ASN A 160 31.51 44.90 -3.68
CA ASN A 160 30.23 45.60 -3.68
C ASN A 160 30.06 46.43 -4.96
N ALA A 161 28.99 46.16 -5.72
CA ALA A 161 28.57 46.99 -6.86
C ALA A 161 27.22 47.65 -6.56
N GLY A 162 27.13 48.97 -6.74
CA GLY A 162 25.85 49.68 -6.63
C GLY A 162 24.89 49.38 -7.80
N LYS A 163 25.42 48.92 -8.94
CA LYS A 163 24.67 48.37 -10.07
C LYS A 163 25.02 46.88 -10.26
N ALA A 164 25.52 46.46 -11.42
CA ALA A 164 25.81 45.07 -11.71
C ALA A 164 27.23 44.66 -11.24
N LEU A 165 27.35 43.41 -10.80
CA LEU A 165 28.65 42.78 -10.49
C LEU A 165 28.86 41.59 -11.43
N SER A 166 29.97 41.61 -12.17
CA SER A 166 30.37 40.53 -13.08
C SER A 166 31.75 39.99 -12.69
N VAL A 167 31.86 38.67 -12.53
CA VAL A 167 33.14 37.98 -12.32
C VAL A 167 33.29 36.89 -13.37
N LYS A 168 34.41 36.90 -14.11
CA LYS A 168 34.73 35.94 -15.16
C LYS A 168 36.11 35.32 -14.94
N ALA A 169 36.22 33.99 -15.02
CA ALA A 169 37.48 33.25 -14.92
C ALA A 169 37.42 31.91 -15.68
N ALA A 170 38.52 31.15 -15.74
CA ALA A 170 38.45 29.73 -16.03
C ALA A 170 37.97 28.97 -14.78
N ASP A 171 38.62 29.24 -13.64
CA ASP A 171 38.24 28.77 -12.31
C ASP A 171 37.88 29.96 -11.41
N LEU A 172 36.69 29.93 -10.84
CA LEU A 172 36.19 30.93 -9.91
C LEU A 172 36.04 30.32 -8.52
N GLN A 173 36.63 30.95 -7.52
CA GLN A 173 36.46 30.59 -6.12
C GLN A 173 36.02 31.82 -5.33
N THR A 174 34.96 31.67 -4.52
CA THR A 174 34.70 32.59 -3.41
C THR A 174 35.07 31.88 -2.11
N ARG A 175 35.85 32.55 -1.27
CA ARG A 175 36.24 32.02 0.05
C ARG A 175 35.07 32.11 1.02
N GLN A 176 35.10 31.36 2.12
CA GLN A 176 34.01 31.31 3.10
C GLN A 176 33.58 32.68 3.66
N GLN A 177 34.53 33.60 3.85
CA GLN A 177 34.26 34.96 4.35
C GLN A 177 34.02 35.98 3.24
N ALA A 178 34.04 35.57 1.97
CA ALA A 178 33.80 36.46 0.85
C ALA A 178 32.34 36.95 0.85
N GLN A 179 32.14 38.23 0.57
CA GLN A 179 30.84 38.87 0.48
C GLN A 179 30.73 39.56 -0.88
N LEU A 180 29.96 39.00 -1.80
CA LEU A 180 29.69 39.57 -3.12
C LEU A 180 28.28 40.14 -3.10
N GLN A 181 28.14 41.45 -3.32
CA GLN A 181 26.87 42.17 -3.26
C GLN A 181 26.65 43.00 -4.54
N SER A 182 25.47 42.85 -5.13
CA SER A 182 25.03 43.59 -6.31
C SER A 182 23.73 44.35 -6.05
N GLY A 183 23.70 45.64 -6.40
CA GLY A 183 22.50 46.46 -6.40
C GLY A 183 21.54 46.16 -7.57
N SER A 184 21.99 45.36 -8.55
CA SER A 184 21.21 44.84 -9.67
C SER A 184 21.50 43.34 -9.83
N ASP A 185 22.00 42.89 -10.98
CA ASP A 185 22.37 41.51 -11.28
C ASP A 185 23.79 41.15 -10.84
N LEU A 186 24.00 39.90 -10.43
CA LEU A 186 25.28 39.29 -10.12
C LEU A 186 25.56 38.16 -11.11
N ALA A 187 26.54 38.32 -11.98
CA ALA A 187 26.93 37.31 -12.98
C ALA A 187 28.29 36.70 -12.63
N LEU A 188 28.33 35.39 -12.41
CA LEU A 188 29.52 34.61 -12.13
C LEU A 188 29.74 33.59 -13.25
N THR A 189 30.75 33.81 -14.08
CA THR A 189 31.03 32.95 -15.24
C THR A 189 32.40 32.30 -15.12
N ALA A 190 32.44 30.98 -15.02
CA ALA A 190 33.66 30.19 -15.07
C ALA A 190 33.68 29.31 -16.33
N ALA A 191 34.84 29.13 -16.97
CA ALA A 191 34.95 28.21 -18.09
C ALA A 191 34.93 26.74 -17.65
N ASP A 192 35.46 26.47 -16.45
CA ASP A 192 35.64 25.14 -15.89
C ASP A 192 34.86 24.98 -14.58
N SER A 193 35.35 25.53 -13.48
CA SER A 193 34.73 25.32 -12.15
C SER A 193 34.36 26.62 -11.44
N ALA A 194 33.22 26.61 -10.74
CA ALA A 194 32.83 27.67 -9.82
C ALA A 194 32.59 27.09 -8.42
N THR A 195 33.42 27.51 -7.45
CA THR A 195 33.29 27.14 -6.04
C THR A 195 32.79 28.35 -5.23
N LEU A 196 31.59 28.23 -4.66
CA LEU A 196 30.85 29.32 -4.04
C LEU A 196 30.68 29.08 -2.53
N ASN A 197 31.71 29.41 -1.73
CA ASN A 197 31.67 29.20 -0.28
C ASN A 197 31.29 30.47 0.51
N GLY A 198 31.33 31.64 -0.13
CA GLY A 198 31.01 32.91 0.53
C GLY A 198 29.51 33.22 0.58
N THR A 199 29.18 34.49 0.80
CA THR A 199 27.82 35.01 0.58
C THR A 199 27.75 35.70 -0.78
N GLN A 200 26.73 35.36 -1.57
CA GLN A 200 26.41 36.01 -2.85
C GLN A 200 24.99 36.59 -2.74
N ALA A 201 24.88 37.91 -2.83
CA ALA A 201 23.61 38.61 -2.72
C ALA A 201 23.39 39.52 -3.94
N ALA A 202 22.25 39.37 -4.60
CA ALA A 202 21.83 40.24 -5.70
C ALA A 202 20.44 40.80 -5.42
N LYS A 203 20.18 42.06 -5.79
CA LYS A 203 18.81 42.59 -5.76
C LYS A 203 17.96 42.08 -6.93
N GLY A 204 18.59 41.85 -8.08
CA GLY A 204 17.98 41.25 -9.26
C GLY A 204 18.28 39.75 -9.34
N THR A 205 18.94 39.35 -10.42
CA THR A 205 19.30 37.95 -10.72
C THR A 205 20.71 37.62 -10.29
N LEU A 206 20.92 36.47 -9.65
CA LEU A 206 22.22 35.82 -9.54
C LEU A 206 22.31 34.72 -10.62
N SER A 207 23.19 34.90 -11.61
CA SER A 207 23.46 33.92 -12.66
C SER A 207 24.86 33.33 -12.49
N VAL A 208 24.95 32.00 -12.45
CA VAL A 208 26.20 31.26 -12.37
C VAL A 208 26.29 30.29 -13.54
N THR A 209 27.37 30.34 -14.31
CA THR A 209 27.62 29.41 -15.41
C THR A 209 29.03 28.85 -15.30
N ALA A 210 29.14 27.52 -15.26
CA ALA A 210 30.40 26.78 -15.24
C ALA A 210 30.20 25.38 -15.84
N LYS A 211 31.25 24.57 -16.03
CA LYS A 211 31.05 23.14 -16.30
C LYS A 211 30.56 22.42 -15.04
N SER A 212 31.18 22.77 -13.90
CA SER A 212 30.80 22.25 -12.58
C SER A 212 30.66 23.38 -11.57
N VAL A 213 29.63 23.30 -10.74
CA VAL A 213 29.39 24.25 -9.65
C VAL A 213 29.40 23.50 -8.32
N SER A 214 30.15 24.02 -7.35
CA SER A 214 30.08 23.62 -5.95
C SER A 214 29.64 24.79 -5.10
N HIS A 215 28.51 24.66 -4.42
CA HIS A 215 27.93 25.68 -3.55
C HIS A 215 27.96 25.17 -2.11
N GLY A 216 28.72 25.86 -1.25
CA GLY A 216 28.76 25.60 0.20
C GLY A 216 28.42 26.83 1.03
N GLY A 217 28.14 27.96 0.38
CA GLY A 217 27.92 29.26 0.99
C GLY A 217 26.45 29.60 1.17
N LYS A 218 26.15 30.90 1.03
CA LYS A 218 24.78 31.43 1.08
C LYS A 218 24.51 32.31 -0.12
N SER A 219 23.45 32.00 -0.86
CA SER A 219 23.05 32.78 -2.02
C SER A 219 21.59 33.22 -1.89
N ASN A 220 21.36 34.52 -2.05
CA ASN A 220 20.02 35.10 -2.07
C ASN A 220 19.88 36.12 -3.21
N ALA A 221 18.76 36.04 -3.92
CA ALA A 221 18.40 36.97 -4.99
C ALA A 221 16.89 36.87 -5.25
N SER A 222 16.31 37.77 -6.04
CA SER A 222 14.93 37.58 -6.51
C SER A 222 14.86 36.36 -7.45
N ALA A 223 15.87 36.20 -8.32
CA ALA A 223 16.04 35.00 -9.11
C ALA A 223 17.47 34.45 -9.00
N ILE A 224 17.62 33.13 -8.88
CA ILE A 224 18.91 32.45 -8.97
C ILE A 224 18.86 31.44 -10.12
N THR A 225 19.82 31.53 -11.04
CA THR A 225 20.02 30.57 -12.12
C THR A 225 21.43 29.99 -12.03
N LEU A 226 21.55 28.68 -11.83
CA LEU A 226 22.83 27.96 -11.90
C LEU A 226 22.80 26.97 -13.05
N THR A 227 23.74 27.13 -13.99
CA THR A 227 23.90 26.23 -15.15
C THR A 227 25.26 25.57 -15.10
N ALA A 228 25.25 24.25 -14.89
CA ALA A 228 26.44 23.42 -14.73
C ALA A 228 26.27 22.09 -15.49
N PRO A 229 26.57 22.03 -16.80
CA PRO A 229 26.30 20.82 -17.61
C PRO A 229 26.91 19.53 -17.07
N GLY A 230 28.02 19.60 -16.34
CA GLY A 230 28.68 18.45 -15.71
C GLY A 230 28.05 18.05 -14.37
N ALA A 231 28.22 18.87 -13.33
CA ALA A 231 27.68 18.56 -12.00
C ALA A 231 27.38 19.83 -11.20
N LEU A 232 26.33 19.79 -10.40
CA LEU A 232 25.99 20.82 -9.43
C LEU A 232 25.89 20.19 -8.04
N THR A 233 26.75 20.62 -7.13
CA THR A 233 26.71 20.20 -5.72
C THR A 233 26.27 21.36 -4.84
N ASN A 234 25.26 21.14 -4.00
CA ASN A 234 24.80 22.10 -3.00
C ASN A 234 24.93 21.51 -1.59
N SER A 235 25.75 22.14 -0.77
CA SER A 235 25.88 21.88 0.67
C SER A 235 25.55 23.11 1.51
N GLY A 236 25.22 24.23 0.85
CA GLY A 236 24.92 25.51 1.48
C GLY A 236 23.43 25.85 1.47
N THR A 237 23.14 27.13 1.31
CA THR A 237 21.77 27.67 1.26
C THR A 237 21.54 28.48 0.00
N LEU A 238 20.59 28.04 -0.82
CA LEU A 238 20.10 28.73 -2.01
C LEU A 238 18.64 29.12 -1.81
N VAL A 239 18.35 30.42 -1.71
CA VAL A 239 16.99 30.95 -1.50
C VAL A 239 16.70 32.04 -2.51
N ALA A 240 15.61 31.91 -3.26
CA ALA A 240 15.13 32.91 -4.21
C ALA A 240 13.62 32.88 -4.37
N ASP A 241 13.03 33.89 -5.03
CA ASP A 241 11.65 33.79 -5.49
C ASP A 241 11.55 32.70 -6.56
N THR A 242 12.41 32.80 -7.57
CA THR A 242 12.62 31.76 -8.59
C THR A 242 14.01 31.17 -8.46
N LEU A 243 14.11 29.89 -8.10
CA LEU A 243 15.36 29.13 -8.08
C LEU A 243 15.37 28.13 -9.24
N SER A 244 16.29 28.32 -10.19
CA SER A 244 16.43 27.45 -11.38
C SER A 244 17.82 26.82 -11.42
N LEU A 245 17.88 25.49 -11.37
CA LEU A 245 19.11 24.71 -11.44
C LEU A 245 19.11 23.84 -12.70
N GLY A 246 20.20 23.89 -13.47
CA GLY A 246 20.39 23.06 -14.66
C GLY A 246 21.71 22.30 -14.62
N SER A 247 21.66 20.97 -14.56
CA SER A 247 22.84 20.10 -14.59
C SER A 247 22.45 18.68 -14.98
N THR A 248 23.35 17.89 -15.57
CA THR A 248 23.07 16.45 -15.76
C THR A 248 22.93 15.71 -14.44
N HIS A 249 23.63 16.16 -13.39
CA HIS A 249 23.54 15.59 -12.04
C HIS A 249 23.55 16.71 -10.98
N ILE A 250 22.47 16.77 -10.20
CA ILE A 250 22.36 17.63 -9.01
C ILE A 250 22.48 16.78 -7.74
N THR A 251 23.44 17.11 -6.88
CA THR A 251 23.56 16.53 -5.53
C THR A 251 23.31 17.62 -4.50
N SER A 252 22.39 17.41 -3.56
CA SER A 252 22.10 18.36 -2.48
C SER A 252 22.17 17.71 -1.10
N SER A 253 22.94 18.31 -0.20
CA SER A 253 22.93 18.07 1.25
C SER A 253 22.60 19.34 2.05
N GLY A 254 22.32 20.45 1.35
CA GLY A 254 21.89 21.73 1.93
C GLY A 254 20.45 22.10 1.56
N LEU A 255 20.13 23.40 1.67
CA LEU A 255 18.80 23.95 1.37
C LEU A 255 18.71 24.48 -0.06
N LEU A 256 17.71 24.00 -0.80
CA LEU A 256 17.23 24.55 -2.06
C LEU A 256 15.80 25.07 -1.85
N GLN A 257 15.59 26.38 -1.95
CA GLN A 257 14.29 26.99 -1.71
C GLN A 257 13.90 27.99 -2.81
N GLY A 258 12.75 27.74 -3.43
CA GLY A 258 12.04 28.69 -4.27
C GLY A 258 10.73 29.10 -3.60
N THR A 259 10.56 30.39 -3.27
CA THR A 259 9.32 30.85 -2.59
C THR A 259 8.15 30.99 -3.57
N GLN A 260 8.44 31.15 -4.86
CA GLN A 260 7.44 31.22 -5.94
C GLN A 260 7.61 30.07 -6.94
N ALA A 261 8.85 29.69 -7.25
CA ALA A 261 9.15 28.55 -8.13
C ALA A 261 10.51 27.92 -7.80
N LEU A 262 10.53 26.59 -7.77
CA LEU A 262 11.74 25.76 -7.72
C LEU A 262 11.80 24.89 -8.98
N ASN A 263 12.70 25.22 -9.91
CA ASN A 263 12.85 24.53 -11.18
C ASN A 263 14.16 23.75 -11.21
N LEU A 264 14.06 22.44 -11.36
CA LEU A 264 15.23 21.55 -11.49
C LEU A 264 15.20 20.89 -12.87
N GLN A 265 16.20 21.16 -13.69
CA GLN A 265 16.42 20.47 -14.95
C GLN A 265 17.64 19.56 -14.79
N THR A 266 17.38 18.27 -14.52
CA THR A 266 18.44 17.28 -14.31
C THR A 266 18.00 15.87 -14.67
N ASP A 267 18.96 15.04 -15.09
CA ASP A 267 18.72 13.62 -15.36
C ASP A 267 18.73 12.81 -14.05
N TRP A 268 19.52 13.28 -13.08
CA TRP A 268 19.69 12.62 -11.79
C TRP A 268 19.75 13.64 -10.65
N LEU A 269 18.84 13.49 -9.68
CA LEU A 269 18.87 14.21 -8.42
C LEU A 269 19.19 13.27 -7.26
N GLU A 270 20.24 13.59 -6.51
CA GLU A 270 20.56 13.00 -5.21
C GLU A 270 20.31 14.02 -4.09
N ASN A 271 19.18 13.91 -3.40
CA ASN A 271 18.92 14.66 -2.16
C ASN A 271 19.40 13.83 -0.98
N LEU A 272 20.62 14.08 -0.51
CA LEU A 272 21.28 13.34 0.56
C LEU A 272 20.67 13.67 1.93
N THR A 273 21.07 12.91 2.95
CA THR A 273 20.72 13.21 4.35
C THR A 273 21.15 14.63 4.72
N GLY A 274 20.22 15.39 5.33
CA GLY A 274 20.40 16.81 5.65
C GLY A 274 19.97 17.77 4.52
N GLY A 275 19.83 17.26 3.29
CA GLY A 275 19.31 18.02 2.16
C GLY A 275 17.82 18.33 2.31
N THR A 276 17.43 19.55 1.95
CA THR A 276 16.04 20.01 1.92
C THR A 276 15.75 20.69 0.59
N LEU A 277 14.76 20.16 -0.14
CA LEU A 277 14.11 20.86 -1.24
C LEU A 277 12.76 21.36 -0.75
N TYR A 278 12.54 22.66 -0.80
CA TYR A 278 11.31 23.30 -0.34
C TYR A 278 10.75 24.27 -1.37
N SER A 279 9.47 24.11 -1.68
CA SER A 279 8.69 25.06 -2.47
C SER A 279 7.47 25.55 -1.67
N ALA A 280 7.27 26.86 -1.56
CA ALA A 280 6.07 27.40 -0.91
C ALA A 280 4.81 27.38 -1.82
N LYS A 281 4.95 26.81 -3.02
CA LYS A 281 3.94 26.60 -4.06
C LYS A 281 4.09 25.18 -4.60
N ASP A 282 3.19 24.81 -5.50
CA ASP A 282 3.26 23.54 -6.21
C ASP A 282 4.67 23.27 -6.77
N LEU A 283 5.09 22.02 -6.70
CA LEU A 283 6.41 21.58 -7.12
C LEU A 283 6.26 20.43 -8.11
N THR A 284 6.83 20.60 -9.30
CA THR A 284 6.91 19.55 -10.32
C THR A 284 8.37 19.16 -10.53
N LEU A 285 8.67 17.88 -10.30
CA LEU A 285 9.97 17.28 -10.55
C LEU A 285 9.83 16.22 -11.64
N THR A 286 10.24 16.57 -12.87
CA THR A 286 10.36 15.62 -13.98
C THR A 286 11.82 15.19 -14.09
N ILE A 287 12.19 14.17 -13.32
CA ILE A 287 13.57 13.74 -13.13
C ILE A 287 13.66 12.22 -13.37
N PRO A 288 14.38 11.75 -14.42
CA PRO A 288 14.51 10.34 -14.74
C PRO A 288 14.96 9.47 -13.55
N GLN A 289 15.94 9.91 -12.77
CA GLN A 289 16.42 9.22 -11.57
C GLN A 289 16.35 10.15 -10.36
N LEU A 290 15.49 9.83 -9.39
CA LEU A 290 15.34 10.60 -8.16
C LEU A 290 15.68 9.74 -6.94
N ASN A 291 16.78 10.10 -6.25
CA ASN A 291 17.18 9.49 -4.99
C ASN A 291 16.99 10.49 -3.84
N ASN A 292 16.09 10.17 -2.91
CA ASN A 292 15.82 10.99 -1.75
C ASN A 292 16.18 10.27 -0.45
N SER A 293 17.22 10.74 0.23
CA SER A 293 17.58 10.41 1.62
C SER A 293 17.36 11.59 2.59
N GLY A 294 16.96 12.76 2.07
CA GLY A 294 16.67 13.97 2.82
C GLY A 294 15.17 14.28 2.87
N LEU A 295 14.83 15.58 2.82
CA LEU A 295 13.46 16.08 2.76
C LEU A 295 13.17 16.72 1.39
N ILE A 296 12.05 16.32 0.78
CA ILE A 296 11.41 17.04 -0.33
C ILE A 296 10.01 17.41 0.14
N THR A 297 9.71 18.71 0.16
CA THR A 297 8.46 19.22 0.74
C THR A 297 7.90 20.41 -0.03
N THR A 298 6.58 20.55 -0.05
CA THR A 298 5.86 21.71 -0.59
C THR A 298 4.63 22.04 0.23
N ASP A 299 4.27 23.33 0.28
CA ASP A 299 3.00 23.81 0.85
C ASP A 299 1.80 23.63 -0.10
N GLY A 300 2.03 23.09 -1.31
CA GLY A 300 1.02 22.85 -2.35
C GLY A 300 1.07 21.42 -2.90
N ASP A 301 0.75 21.26 -4.18
CA ASP A 301 0.77 19.95 -4.84
C ASP A 301 2.18 19.54 -5.26
N LEU A 302 2.54 18.28 -5.00
CA LEU A 302 3.82 17.69 -5.39
C LEU A 302 3.61 16.68 -6.53
N HIS A 303 4.20 16.97 -7.68
CA HIS A 303 4.16 16.13 -8.87
C HIS A 303 5.56 15.56 -9.17
N LEU A 304 5.69 14.24 -9.16
CA LEU A 304 6.95 13.52 -9.39
C LEU A 304 6.80 12.64 -10.63
N HIS A 305 7.69 12.80 -11.63
CA HIS A 305 7.65 12.03 -12.87
C HIS A 305 9.05 11.56 -13.30
N GLY A 306 9.19 10.30 -13.72
CA GLY A 306 10.47 9.79 -14.20
C GLY A 306 10.53 8.27 -14.40
N ASN A 307 11.73 7.70 -14.32
CA ASN A 307 11.96 6.28 -14.53
C ASN A 307 12.13 5.52 -13.20
N SER A 308 12.95 6.04 -12.28
CA SER A 308 13.15 5.44 -10.96
C SER A 308 13.10 6.47 -9.84
N LEU A 309 12.28 6.20 -8.83
CA LEU A 309 12.23 6.92 -7.56
C LEU A 309 12.67 5.99 -6.43
N THR A 310 13.77 6.35 -5.75
CA THR A 310 14.21 5.70 -4.52
C THR A 310 14.09 6.70 -3.37
N SER A 311 13.28 6.39 -2.36
CA SER A 311 13.10 7.25 -1.19
C SER A 311 13.38 6.49 0.10
N SER A 312 14.44 6.87 0.80
CA SER A 312 14.74 6.48 2.20
C SER A 312 14.50 7.62 3.19
N GLY A 313 14.35 8.86 2.70
CA GLY A 313 13.98 10.04 3.47
C GLY A 313 12.48 10.31 3.50
N GLU A 314 12.10 11.59 3.54
CA GLU A 314 10.70 12.03 3.52
C GLU A 314 10.39 12.84 2.26
N ILE A 315 9.23 12.54 1.66
CA ILE A 315 8.62 13.28 0.57
C ILE A 315 7.19 13.60 0.99
N ASN A 316 6.82 14.88 1.05
CA ASN A 316 5.49 15.30 1.49
C ASN A 316 4.94 16.54 0.73
N GLY A 317 3.61 16.69 0.75
CA GLY A 317 2.88 17.83 0.19
C GLY A 317 1.39 17.79 0.55
N VAL A 318 0.61 18.75 0.06
CA VAL A 318 -0.86 18.75 0.26
C VAL A 318 -1.49 17.57 -0.50
N ASN A 319 -1.11 17.41 -1.76
CA ASN A 319 -1.31 16.21 -2.54
C ASN A 319 0.04 15.75 -3.11
N LEU A 320 0.22 14.44 -3.25
CA LEU A 320 1.40 13.84 -3.84
C LEU A 320 0.98 12.92 -5.00
N PHE A 321 1.40 13.29 -6.21
CA PHE A 321 1.20 12.52 -7.43
C PHE A 321 2.56 12.03 -7.94
N SER A 322 2.72 10.72 -8.07
CA SER A 322 3.93 10.11 -8.59
C SER A 322 3.61 9.23 -9.80
N ASP A 323 4.30 9.46 -10.90
CA ASP A 323 4.28 8.63 -12.11
C ASP A 323 5.71 8.23 -12.47
N TYR A 324 6.13 7.08 -11.95
CA TYR A 324 7.49 6.55 -12.09
C TYR A 324 7.42 5.11 -12.52
N ALA A 325 8.20 4.66 -13.50
CA ALA A 325 8.18 3.24 -13.89
C ALA A 325 8.52 2.30 -12.71
N ARG A 326 9.46 2.68 -11.84
CA ARG A 326 9.78 1.98 -10.59
C ARG A 326 9.79 2.93 -9.40
N LEU A 327 9.14 2.52 -8.30
CA LEU A 327 9.13 3.23 -7.03
C LEU A 327 9.59 2.31 -5.90
N GLU A 328 10.68 2.68 -5.24
CA GLU A 328 11.19 2.03 -4.03
C GLU A 328 11.09 2.99 -2.84
N ASN A 329 10.20 2.69 -1.90
CA ASN A 329 10.05 3.46 -0.67
C ASN A 329 10.51 2.64 0.55
N SER A 330 11.52 3.15 1.24
CA SER A 330 11.94 2.70 2.57
C SER A 330 11.79 3.80 3.64
N GLY A 331 11.41 5.01 3.23
CA GLY A 331 11.15 6.16 4.09
C GLY A 331 9.67 6.50 4.19
N ARG A 332 9.31 7.77 3.98
CA ARG A 332 7.94 8.29 4.12
C ARG A 332 7.52 9.03 2.86
N LEU A 333 6.43 8.59 2.23
CA LEU A 333 5.71 9.34 1.20
C LEU A 333 4.34 9.70 1.79
N LEU A 334 4.13 11.00 2.00
CA LEU A 334 2.98 11.51 2.73
C LEU A 334 2.24 12.54 1.89
N ALA A 335 0.92 12.57 2.03
CA ALA A 335 0.13 13.70 1.59
C ALA A 335 -0.95 14.00 2.63
N ASP A 336 -1.33 15.27 2.79
CA ASP A 336 -2.43 15.63 3.69
C ASP A 336 -3.77 15.10 3.16
N ASN A 337 -4.01 15.24 1.84
CA ASN A 337 -5.26 14.86 1.19
C ASN A 337 -5.10 13.60 0.35
N THR A 338 -4.42 13.68 -0.80
CA THR A 338 -4.36 12.60 -1.77
C THR A 338 -2.94 12.13 -2.01
N LEU A 339 -2.69 10.83 -1.85
CA LEU A 339 -1.49 10.16 -2.33
C LEU A 339 -1.86 9.28 -3.53
N SER A 340 -1.39 9.64 -4.73
CA SER A 340 -1.61 8.87 -5.96
C SER A 340 -0.29 8.41 -6.55
N LEU A 341 -0.11 7.09 -6.63
CA LEU A 341 1.11 6.47 -7.16
C LEU A 341 0.76 5.63 -8.38
N THR A 342 1.46 5.87 -9.48
CA THR A 342 1.43 5.07 -10.71
C THR A 342 2.84 4.58 -11.01
N ALA A 343 3.00 3.27 -11.18
CA ALA A 343 4.27 2.65 -11.55
C ALA A 343 4.09 1.26 -12.16
N ASP A 344 5.07 0.72 -12.85
CA ASP A 344 5.05 -0.72 -13.18
C ASP A 344 5.28 -1.53 -11.89
N ASP A 345 6.31 -1.17 -11.13
CA ASP A 345 6.70 -1.87 -9.90
C ASP A 345 6.78 -0.91 -8.71
N ILE A 346 6.08 -1.25 -7.63
CA ILE A 346 6.15 -0.54 -6.36
C ILE A 346 6.63 -1.49 -5.27
N SER A 347 7.76 -1.13 -4.63
CA SER A 347 8.24 -1.75 -3.40
C SER A 347 8.10 -0.78 -2.25
N ASN A 348 7.24 -1.10 -1.29
CA ASN A 348 7.07 -0.33 -0.07
C ASN A 348 7.56 -1.12 1.15
N ARG A 349 8.61 -0.62 1.79
CA ARG A 349 9.12 -1.05 3.10
C ARG A 349 8.95 0.02 4.17
N GLY A 350 8.60 1.24 3.76
CA GLY A 350 8.37 2.39 4.62
C GLY A 350 6.88 2.69 4.84
N VAL A 351 6.53 3.96 4.83
CA VAL A 351 5.15 4.44 5.01
C VAL A 351 4.69 5.17 3.75
N LEU A 352 3.52 4.77 3.25
CA LEU A 352 2.69 5.50 2.30
C LEU A 352 1.41 5.89 3.04
N ALA A 353 1.13 7.19 3.19
CA ALA A 353 -0.06 7.63 3.95
C ALA A 353 -0.66 8.94 3.44
N ALA A 354 -1.99 8.98 3.39
CA ALA A 354 -2.78 10.18 3.17
C ALA A 354 -4.22 9.97 3.66
N LYS A 355 -5.07 10.99 3.52
CA LYS A 355 -6.52 10.81 3.70
C LYS A 355 -7.11 9.85 2.69
N THR A 356 -6.72 9.97 1.42
CA THR A 356 -7.04 9.01 0.36
C THR A 356 -5.75 8.55 -0.32
N THR A 357 -5.58 7.23 -0.41
CA THR A 357 -4.40 6.63 -1.05
C THR A 357 -4.83 5.77 -2.23
N GLY A 358 -4.31 6.10 -3.41
CA GLY A 358 -4.55 5.39 -4.67
C GLY A 358 -3.25 4.86 -5.25
N ILE A 359 -3.20 3.57 -5.56
CA ILE A 359 -2.04 2.94 -6.19
C ILE A 359 -2.49 2.24 -7.46
N THR A 360 -1.83 2.53 -8.59
CA THR A 360 -1.96 1.79 -9.85
C THR A 360 -0.62 1.17 -10.20
N ALA A 361 -0.54 -0.16 -10.30
CA ALA A 361 0.69 -0.83 -10.66
C ALA A 361 0.55 -2.17 -11.42
N ASN A 362 1.64 -2.68 -11.97
CA ASN A 362 1.69 -4.11 -12.33
C ASN A 362 1.97 -4.92 -11.07
N THR A 363 3.04 -4.58 -10.34
CA THR A 363 3.37 -5.25 -9.09
C THR A 363 3.38 -4.30 -7.91
N LEU A 364 2.73 -4.70 -6.82
CA LEU A 364 2.81 -4.04 -5.52
C LEU A 364 3.36 -5.02 -4.49
N SER A 365 4.58 -4.77 -4.02
CA SER A 365 5.18 -5.48 -2.89
C SER A 365 5.16 -4.57 -1.66
N ASN A 366 4.34 -4.91 -0.68
CA ASN A 366 4.24 -4.17 0.57
C ASN A 366 4.75 -5.00 1.75
N THR A 367 5.81 -4.53 2.38
CA THR A 367 6.33 -5.02 3.67
C THR A 367 6.28 -3.94 4.75
N GLY A 368 6.00 -2.69 4.37
CA GLY A 368 5.76 -1.56 5.26
C GLY A 368 4.27 -1.30 5.50
N SER A 369 3.89 -0.02 5.56
CA SER A 369 2.51 0.42 5.75
C SER A 369 2.02 1.20 4.53
N VAL A 370 0.82 0.86 4.04
CA VAL A 370 0.04 1.68 3.11
C VAL A 370 -1.29 2.01 3.78
N GLN A 371 -1.51 3.29 4.01
CA GLN A 371 -2.67 3.80 4.75
C GLN A 371 -3.43 4.85 3.94
N GLY A 372 -4.75 4.75 3.95
CA GLY A 372 -5.65 5.85 3.57
C GLY A 372 -6.69 6.04 4.67
N ASP A 373 -6.78 7.19 5.31
CA ASP A 373 -7.71 7.35 6.45
C ASP A 373 -9.17 7.10 6.03
N ASP A 374 -9.62 7.73 4.94
CA ASP A 374 -10.98 7.59 4.40
C ASP A 374 -11.08 6.44 3.38
N ALA A 375 -10.06 6.28 2.54
CA ALA A 375 -10.07 5.28 1.48
C ALA A 375 -8.68 4.82 1.05
N LEU A 376 -8.57 3.52 0.78
CA LEU A 376 -7.41 2.89 0.16
C LEU A 376 -7.86 2.15 -1.11
N THR A 377 -7.42 2.62 -2.28
CA THR A 377 -7.73 1.99 -3.58
C THR A 377 -6.45 1.48 -4.22
N LEU A 378 -6.42 0.18 -4.51
CA LEU A 378 -5.27 -0.53 -5.07
C LEU A 378 -5.71 -1.19 -6.38
N ASN A 379 -5.17 -0.72 -7.51
CA ASN A 379 -5.31 -1.33 -8.81
C ASN A 379 -3.97 -1.91 -9.25
N ALA A 380 -3.68 -3.13 -8.81
CA ALA A 380 -2.41 -3.79 -9.09
C ALA A 380 -2.63 -5.18 -9.69
N GLN A 381 -1.90 -5.53 -10.76
CA GLN A 381 -2.02 -6.86 -11.36
C GLN A 381 -1.71 -7.96 -10.32
N ASN A 382 -0.59 -7.82 -9.60
CA ASN A 382 -0.19 -8.73 -8.54
C ASN A 382 0.16 -7.94 -7.28
N THR A 383 -0.48 -8.29 -6.17
CA THR A 383 -0.19 -7.69 -4.85
C THR A 383 0.38 -8.76 -3.92
N THR A 384 1.56 -8.49 -3.36
CA THR A 384 2.11 -9.24 -2.23
C THR A 384 2.12 -8.32 -1.02
N ASN A 385 1.40 -8.72 0.03
CA ASN A 385 1.36 -7.98 1.28
C ASN A 385 1.93 -8.81 2.43
N GLY A 386 3.14 -8.46 2.87
CA GLY A 386 3.72 -8.89 4.15
C GLY A 386 3.63 -7.83 5.25
N GLY A 387 3.15 -6.62 4.93
CA GLY A 387 2.99 -5.50 5.85
C GLY A 387 1.52 -5.19 6.18
N ALA A 388 1.18 -3.91 6.27
CA ALA A 388 -0.18 -3.43 6.50
C ALA A 388 -0.74 -2.68 5.28
N LEU A 389 -1.96 -3.05 4.88
CA LEU A 389 -2.83 -2.29 3.99
C LEU A 389 -4.07 -1.90 4.82
N ALA A 390 -4.17 -0.64 5.22
CA ALA A 390 -5.14 -0.23 6.24
C ALA A 390 -5.89 1.05 5.89
N THR A 391 -7.15 1.12 6.32
CA THR A 391 -8.00 2.31 6.22
C THR A 391 -9.06 2.30 7.31
N ALA A 392 -9.51 3.48 7.77
CA ALA A 392 -10.69 3.56 8.63
C ALA A 392 -12.00 3.56 7.82
N GLY A 393 -11.93 3.72 6.50
CA GLY A 393 -13.09 3.67 5.61
C GLY A 393 -13.07 2.45 4.69
N THR A 394 -12.98 2.68 3.37
CA THR A 394 -13.11 1.61 2.36
C THR A 394 -11.78 1.19 1.76
N LEU A 395 -11.51 -0.12 1.77
CA LEU A 395 -10.40 -0.74 1.04
C LEU A 395 -10.92 -1.46 -0.19
N ASN A 396 -10.55 -0.96 -1.37
CA ASN A 396 -10.82 -1.59 -2.65
C ASN A 396 -9.51 -2.09 -3.25
N LEU A 397 -9.42 -3.39 -3.54
CA LEU A 397 -8.28 -3.97 -4.23
C LEU A 397 -8.75 -4.76 -5.45
N SER A 398 -8.32 -4.32 -6.64
CA SER A 398 -8.62 -4.93 -7.92
C SER A 398 -7.36 -5.37 -8.65
N GLY A 399 -7.38 -6.54 -9.28
CA GLY A 399 -6.18 -7.12 -9.88
C GLY A 399 -6.37 -8.53 -10.40
N GLN A 400 -5.27 -9.28 -10.50
CA GLN A 400 -5.26 -10.71 -10.81
C GLN A 400 -5.03 -11.54 -9.57
N THR A 401 -4.00 -11.22 -8.79
CA THR A 401 -3.62 -12.00 -7.61
C THR A 401 -3.39 -11.15 -6.37
N LEU A 402 -3.75 -11.71 -5.21
CA LEU A 402 -3.33 -11.25 -3.89
C LEU A 402 -2.65 -12.40 -3.15
N ASP A 403 -1.43 -12.20 -2.69
CA ASP A 403 -0.77 -13.03 -1.67
C ASP A 403 -0.64 -12.22 -0.38
N ASN A 404 -1.39 -12.60 0.65
CA ASN A 404 -1.41 -11.92 1.93
C ASN A 404 -0.77 -12.77 3.02
N GLN A 405 0.33 -12.26 3.55
CA GLN A 405 1.06 -12.75 4.72
C GLN A 405 1.01 -11.74 5.88
N GLY A 406 0.53 -10.53 5.64
CA GLY A 406 0.35 -9.47 6.62
C GLY A 406 -1.12 -9.17 6.91
N ASN A 407 -1.45 -7.88 7.10
CA ASN A 407 -2.77 -7.42 7.49
C ASN A 407 -3.43 -6.55 6.42
N LEU A 408 -4.67 -6.90 6.05
CA LEU A 408 -5.63 -6.02 5.37
C LEU A 408 -6.73 -5.66 6.37
N SER A 409 -6.95 -4.36 6.62
CA SER A 409 -7.96 -3.89 7.58
C SER A 409 -8.74 -2.69 7.06
N ALA A 410 -10.07 -2.74 7.17
CA ALA A 410 -10.96 -1.65 6.75
C ALA A 410 -12.29 -1.65 7.53
N THR A 411 -13.11 -0.62 7.36
CA THR A 411 -14.54 -0.71 7.73
C THR A 411 -15.29 -1.57 6.70
N THR A 412 -15.05 -1.28 5.42
CA THR A 412 -15.59 -2.01 4.27
C THR A 412 -14.46 -2.46 3.37
N LEU A 413 -14.48 -3.73 2.96
CA LEU A 413 -13.44 -4.34 2.16
C LEU A 413 -14.04 -5.02 0.92
N LEU A 414 -13.54 -4.64 -0.24
CA LEU A 414 -13.90 -5.25 -1.52
C LEU A 414 -12.64 -5.71 -2.25
N LEU A 415 -12.50 -7.03 -2.41
CA LEU A 415 -11.46 -7.63 -3.24
C LEU A 415 -12.08 -8.12 -4.55
N THR A 416 -11.53 -7.69 -5.69
CA THR A 416 -11.93 -8.15 -7.03
C THR A 416 -10.71 -8.64 -7.80
N LEU A 417 -10.42 -9.93 -7.70
CA LEU A 417 -9.21 -10.55 -8.24
C LEU A 417 -9.55 -11.60 -9.30
N ALA A 418 -9.11 -11.40 -10.53
CA ALA A 418 -9.46 -12.29 -11.63
C ALA A 418 -8.99 -13.75 -11.46
N GLN A 419 -7.94 -14.00 -10.67
CA GLN A 419 -7.33 -15.32 -10.54
C GLN A 419 -7.39 -15.87 -9.12
N GLN A 420 -6.68 -15.25 -8.17
CA GLN A 420 -6.62 -15.83 -6.82
C GLN A 420 -6.51 -14.80 -5.71
N VAL A 421 -7.01 -15.21 -4.54
CA VAL A 421 -6.64 -14.66 -3.24
C VAL A 421 -6.04 -15.79 -2.40
N ASN A 422 -4.79 -15.62 -1.99
CA ASN A 422 -4.12 -16.48 -1.03
C ASN A 422 -3.95 -15.72 0.29
N ASN A 423 -4.61 -16.17 1.35
CA ASN A 423 -4.42 -15.67 2.70
C ASN A 423 -3.62 -16.71 3.49
N ALA A 424 -2.31 -16.49 3.62
CA ALA A 424 -1.38 -17.41 4.26
C ALA A 424 -1.65 -17.54 5.77
N ALA A 425 -0.90 -18.41 6.46
CA ALA A 425 -1.12 -18.72 7.88
C ALA A 425 -1.08 -17.49 8.80
N ASP A 426 -0.13 -16.58 8.58
CA ASP A 426 -0.01 -15.30 9.31
C ASP A 426 -0.89 -14.19 8.70
N GLY A 427 -1.52 -14.48 7.56
CA GLY A 427 -2.37 -13.55 6.83
C GLY A 427 -3.69 -13.26 7.53
N ARG A 428 -3.99 -11.97 7.64
CA ARG A 428 -5.25 -11.45 8.17
C ARG A 428 -5.94 -10.54 7.16
N ILE A 429 -7.20 -10.83 6.85
CA ILE A 429 -8.10 -9.97 6.06
C ILE A 429 -9.32 -9.68 6.94
N VAL A 430 -9.44 -8.45 7.44
CA VAL A 430 -10.52 -8.08 8.36
C VAL A 430 -11.24 -6.83 7.92
N ALA A 431 -12.56 -6.87 8.01
CA ALA A 431 -13.42 -5.69 7.88
C ALA A 431 -14.34 -5.55 9.09
N ASP A 432 -14.56 -4.34 9.59
CA ASP A 432 -15.43 -4.13 10.74
C ASP A 432 -16.91 -4.38 10.41
N ASP A 433 -17.38 -3.99 9.21
CA ASP A 433 -18.76 -4.20 8.77
C ASP A 433 -18.87 -5.25 7.65
N THR A 434 -18.31 -4.99 6.47
CA THR A 434 -18.52 -5.86 5.30
C THR A 434 -17.21 -6.20 4.61
N ALA A 435 -16.98 -7.49 4.36
CA ALA A 435 -15.93 -7.98 3.48
C ALA A 435 -16.53 -8.80 2.33
N THR A 436 -16.27 -8.38 1.09
CA THR A 436 -16.67 -9.10 -0.12
C THR A 436 -15.44 -9.48 -0.92
N LEU A 437 -15.27 -10.77 -1.18
CA LEU A 437 -14.18 -11.31 -1.98
C LEU A 437 -14.75 -11.92 -3.27
N ASN A 438 -14.46 -11.29 -4.40
CA ASN A 438 -14.78 -11.80 -5.74
C ASN A 438 -13.50 -12.32 -6.38
N THR A 439 -13.37 -13.64 -6.55
CA THR A 439 -12.18 -14.22 -7.17
C THR A 439 -12.46 -15.56 -7.85
N SER A 440 -11.53 -16.09 -8.65
CA SER A 440 -11.68 -17.46 -9.17
C SER A 440 -11.34 -18.47 -8.08
N GLN A 441 -10.19 -18.31 -7.42
CA GLN A 441 -9.71 -19.22 -6.37
C GLN A 441 -9.43 -18.47 -5.05
N LEU A 442 -9.98 -18.99 -3.94
CA LEU A 442 -9.69 -18.50 -2.60
C LEU A 442 -9.03 -19.61 -1.77
N SER A 443 -7.77 -19.37 -1.36
CA SER A 443 -7.06 -20.19 -0.39
C SER A 443 -6.95 -19.43 0.93
N ASN A 444 -7.46 -19.99 2.02
CA ASN A 444 -7.35 -19.42 3.36
C ASN A 444 -6.71 -20.39 4.34
N SER A 445 -5.50 -20.07 4.77
CA SER A 445 -4.80 -20.72 5.89
C SER A 445 -4.75 -19.84 7.15
N GLY A 446 -5.05 -18.54 7.04
CA GLY A 446 -5.07 -17.58 8.15
C GLY A 446 -6.49 -17.19 8.60
N LEU A 447 -6.71 -15.89 8.82
CA LEU A 447 -8.00 -15.33 9.24
C LEU A 447 -8.61 -14.43 8.15
N ILE A 448 -9.86 -14.73 7.77
CA ILE A 448 -10.72 -13.80 7.04
C ILE A 448 -11.97 -13.56 7.90
N ALA A 449 -12.21 -12.33 8.33
CA ALA A 449 -13.33 -12.01 9.19
C ALA A 449 -14.01 -10.68 8.86
N ALA A 450 -15.34 -10.67 8.99
CA ALA A 450 -16.14 -9.46 8.98
C ALA A 450 -17.42 -9.63 9.80
N LYS A 451 -18.23 -8.57 9.94
CA LYS A 451 -19.61 -8.73 10.41
C LYS A 451 -20.46 -9.42 9.34
N ASN A 452 -20.37 -8.96 8.09
CA ASN A 452 -20.95 -9.61 6.92
C ASN A 452 -19.81 -10.05 5.99
N LEU A 453 -19.53 -11.36 5.97
CA LEU A 453 -18.51 -11.95 5.10
C LEU A 453 -19.18 -12.61 3.88
N THR A 454 -18.82 -12.15 2.68
CA THR A 454 -19.31 -12.68 1.40
C THR A 454 -18.15 -13.18 0.56
N LEU A 455 -18.19 -14.46 0.20
CA LEU A 455 -17.18 -15.11 -0.62
C LEU A 455 -17.81 -15.56 -1.94
N ASN A 456 -17.45 -14.88 -3.03
CA ASN A 456 -17.87 -15.23 -4.39
C ASN A 456 -16.65 -15.78 -5.12
N SER A 457 -16.47 -17.10 -5.04
CA SER A 457 -15.30 -17.76 -5.64
C SER A 457 -15.63 -19.14 -6.13
N ALA A 458 -15.18 -19.45 -7.35
CA ALA A 458 -15.41 -20.75 -7.97
C ALA A 458 -14.88 -21.89 -7.09
N ASP A 459 -13.65 -21.76 -6.58
CA ASP A 459 -13.06 -22.73 -5.66
C ASP A 459 -12.58 -22.06 -4.36
N ILE A 460 -13.17 -22.47 -3.25
CA ILE A 460 -12.81 -22.02 -1.90
C ILE A 460 -12.17 -23.19 -1.15
N THR A 461 -10.94 -23.01 -0.69
CA THR A 461 -10.24 -23.95 0.18
C THR A 461 -9.87 -23.23 1.48
N SER A 462 -10.32 -23.76 2.62
CA SER A 462 -10.02 -23.19 3.93
C SER A 462 -9.46 -24.25 4.88
N SER A 463 -8.26 -23.99 5.39
CA SER A 463 -7.67 -24.66 6.56
C SER A 463 -7.56 -23.72 7.76
N GLY A 464 -7.75 -22.41 7.55
CA GLY A 464 -7.84 -21.37 8.58
C GLY A 464 -9.28 -21.04 8.99
N THR A 465 -9.50 -19.80 9.43
CA THR A 465 -10.81 -19.31 9.89
C THR A 465 -11.45 -18.38 8.87
N LEU A 466 -12.71 -18.67 8.52
CA LEU A 466 -13.64 -17.79 7.82
C LEU A 466 -14.77 -17.42 8.78
N GLN A 467 -14.89 -16.14 9.14
CA GLN A 467 -15.83 -15.71 10.17
C GLN A 467 -16.70 -14.53 9.72
N GLY A 468 -18.02 -14.70 9.81
CA GLY A 468 -19.00 -13.62 9.69
C GLY A 468 -19.74 -13.45 11.00
N THR A 469 -19.63 -12.34 11.73
CA THR A 469 -20.29 -12.27 13.06
C THR A 469 -21.83 -12.20 12.96
N ALA A 470 -22.37 -11.57 11.91
CA ALA A 470 -23.80 -11.57 11.61
C ALA A 470 -24.16 -12.56 10.48
N LEU A 471 -23.29 -12.64 9.47
CA LEU A 471 -23.54 -13.45 8.28
C LEU A 471 -22.23 -13.90 7.64
N LEU A 472 -22.15 -15.20 7.33
CA LEU A 472 -21.16 -15.77 6.43
C LEU A 472 -21.89 -16.35 5.21
N THR A 473 -21.58 -15.83 4.02
CA THR A 473 -22.04 -16.40 2.75
C THR A 473 -20.88 -16.86 1.90
N ALA A 474 -21.04 -18.01 1.24
CA ALA A 474 -20.09 -18.49 0.24
C ALA A 474 -20.85 -19.05 -0.96
N SER A 475 -20.43 -18.68 -2.16
CA SER A 475 -21.00 -19.19 -3.41
C SER A 475 -19.95 -19.48 -4.47
N GLY A 476 -20.15 -20.55 -5.25
CA GLY A 476 -19.19 -21.02 -6.24
C GLY A 476 -19.42 -22.45 -6.73
N THR A 477 -18.38 -23.09 -7.26
CA THR A 477 -18.40 -24.49 -7.69
C THR A 477 -18.04 -25.42 -6.54
N THR A 478 -16.87 -25.25 -5.93
CA THR A 478 -16.42 -26.10 -4.81
C THR A 478 -16.13 -25.26 -3.57
N LEU A 479 -16.66 -25.70 -2.42
CA LEU A 479 -16.16 -25.30 -1.11
C LEU A 479 -15.55 -26.50 -0.40
N THR A 480 -14.27 -26.41 -0.04
CA THR A 480 -13.55 -27.41 0.73
C THR A 480 -13.09 -26.80 2.06
N ASN A 481 -13.80 -27.14 3.13
CA ASN A 481 -13.36 -26.86 4.49
C ASN A 481 -12.51 -28.03 5.00
N GLN A 482 -11.20 -27.86 5.01
CA GLN A 482 -10.24 -28.91 5.36
C GLN A 482 -10.24 -29.19 6.86
N GLN A 483 -9.50 -30.22 7.27
CA GLN A 483 -9.26 -30.49 8.69
C GLN A 483 -8.62 -29.27 9.37
N GLY A 484 -9.15 -28.87 10.52
CA GLY A 484 -8.72 -27.66 11.24
C GLY A 484 -9.39 -26.36 10.75
N GLY A 485 -10.03 -26.38 9.57
CA GLY A 485 -10.74 -25.24 9.03
C GLY A 485 -12.02 -24.92 9.79
N LEU A 486 -12.27 -23.63 10.01
CA LEU A 486 -13.41 -23.11 10.77
C LEU A 486 -14.23 -22.14 9.92
N LEU A 487 -15.50 -22.47 9.67
CA LEU A 487 -16.49 -21.58 9.06
C LEU A 487 -17.50 -21.21 10.13
N LEU A 488 -17.43 -19.98 10.63
CA LEU A 488 -18.14 -19.57 11.84
C LEU A 488 -19.03 -18.34 11.60
N SER A 489 -20.22 -18.38 12.18
CA SER A 489 -21.07 -17.19 12.35
C SER A 489 -21.85 -17.23 13.66
N ASN A 490 -21.98 -16.06 14.33
CA ASN A 490 -22.93 -15.92 15.44
C ASN A 490 -24.35 -15.66 14.94
N GLY A 491 -24.52 -15.36 13.65
CA GLY A 491 -25.79 -15.35 12.95
C GLY A 491 -25.83 -16.45 11.89
N ALA A 492 -26.25 -16.17 10.66
CA ALA A 492 -26.42 -17.22 9.65
C ALA A 492 -25.10 -17.62 8.97
N VAL A 493 -25.01 -18.90 8.61
CA VAL A 493 -24.08 -19.41 7.58
C VAL A 493 -24.92 -19.87 6.38
N SER A 494 -24.65 -19.34 5.20
CA SER A 494 -25.34 -19.70 3.96
C SER A 494 -24.35 -20.12 2.89
N LEU A 495 -24.35 -21.40 2.52
CA LEU A 495 -23.42 -21.96 1.53
C LEU A 495 -24.17 -22.39 0.27
N LYS A 496 -23.74 -21.89 -0.88
CA LYS A 496 -24.32 -22.19 -2.19
C LYS A 496 -23.25 -22.63 -3.19
N ASN A 497 -22.95 -23.91 -3.22
CA ASN A 497 -21.87 -24.46 -4.04
C ASN A 497 -22.33 -25.70 -4.79
N ASP A 498 -21.78 -26.01 -5.97
CA ASP A 498 -22.10 -27.29 -6.63
C ASP A 498 -21.63 -28.49 -5.78
N ARG A 499 -20.51 -28.34 -5.08
CA ARG A 499 -19.96 -29.33 -4.16
C ARG A 499 -19.45 -28.71 -2.88
N LEU A 500 -19.91 -29.26 -1.75
CA LEU A 500 -19.47 -28.92 -0.41
C LEU A 500 -18.74 -30.11 0.21
N ASN A 501 -17.44 -29.96 0.50
CA ASN A 501 -16.66 -30.92 1.28
C ASN A 501 -16.34 -30.29 2.63
N ASN A 502 -16.77 -30.93 3.72
CA ASN A 502 -16.51 -30.48 5.07
C ASN A 502 -15.80 -31.56 5.89
N ALA A 503 -14.52 -31.37 6.13
CA ALA A 503 -13.72 -32.14 7.08
C ALA A 503 -13.44 -31.35 8.38
N GLY A 504 -13.66 -30.03 8.37
CA GLY A 504 -13.52 -29.14 9.53
C GLY A 504 -14.84 -28.90 10.27
N GLN A 505 -15.02 -27.67 10.76
CA GLN A 505 -16.23 -27.23 11.44
C GLN A 505 -16.96 -26.15 10.64
N ILE A 506 -18.27 -26.34 10.43
CA ILE A 506 -19.20 -25.32 9.97
C ILE A 506 -20.19 -25.05 11.09
N GLN A 507 -20.31 -23.80 11.53
CA GLN A 507 -21.23 -23.43 12.59
C GLN A 507 -21.90 -22.08 12.33
N GLY A 508 -23.23 -22.05 12.43
CA GLY A 508 -24.03 -20.84 12.45
C GLY A 508 -25.14 -20.90 13.50
N ASP A 509 -25.75 -19.76 13.80
CA ASP A 509 -27.07 -19.70 14.43
C ASP A 509 -28.08 -20.48 13.58
N THR A 510 -28.21 -20.12 12.31
CA THR A 510 -28.88 -20.95 11.30
C THR A 510 -27.88 -21.41 10.26
N LEU A 511 -27.96 -22.67 9.85
CA LEU A 511 -27.16 -23.23 8.77
C LEU A 511 -28.03 -23.52 7.54
N ASN A 512 -27.79 -22.77 6.47
CA ASN A 512 -28.53 -22.87 5.20
C ASN A 512 -27.61 -23.39 4.10
N LEU A 513 -27.90 -24.56 3.56
CA LEU A 513 -27.08 -25.20 2.52
C LEU A 513 -27.90 -25.41 1.24
N ALA A 514 -27.36 -24.98 0.11
CA ALA A 514 -27.90 -25.26 -1.21
C ALA A 514 -26.77 -25.79 -2.09
N THR A 515 -26.66 -27.11 -2.23
CA THR A 515 -25.53 -27.74 -2.93
C THR A 515 -25.94 -28.85 -3.88
N GLY A 516 -25.08 -29.21 -4.83
CA GLY A 516 -25.29 -30.39 -5.67
C GLY A 516 -24.86 -31.68 -4.98
N GLN A 517 -23.66 -31.66 -4.40
CA GLN A 517 -23.11 -32.76 -3.60
C GLN A 517 -22.65 -32.25 -2.25
N TRP A 518 -22.87 -33.03 -1.20
CA TRP A 518 -22.37 -32.72 0.14
C TRP A 518 -21.65 -33.92 0.73
N MET A 519 -20.35 -33.77 0.98
CA MET A 519 -19.54 -34.71 1.75
C MET A 519 -19.22 -34.10 3.10
N ASN A 520 -19.65 -34.76 4.18
CA ASN A 520 -19.41 -34.30 5.54
C ASN A 520 -18.68 -35.37 6.34
N THR A 521 -17.38 -35.16 6.58
CA THR A 521 -16.54 -35.98 7.46
C THR A 521 -16.23 -35.26 8.78
N GLY A 522 -16.49 -33.94 8.86
CA GLY A 522 -16.32 -33.11 10.04
C GLY A 522 -17.63 -32.83 10.79
N THR A 523 -17.81 -31.59 11.25
CA THR A 523 -19.01 -31.15 11.97
C THR A 523 -19.73 -30.03 11.22
N ALA A 524 -21.05 -30.16 11.07
CA ALA A 524 -21.94 -29.10 10.61
C ALA A 524 -23.00 -28.84 11.69
N LEU A 525 -23.04 -27.63 12.24
CA LEU A 525 -23.89 -27.26 13.38
C LEU A 525 -24.75 -26.02 13.10
N GLY A 526 -26.07 -26.18 13.19
CA GLY A 526 -27.02 -25.08 13.34
C GLY A 526 -27.49 -24.98 14.79
N GLN A 527 -27.30 -23.81 15.44
CA GLN A 527 -27.75 -23.65 16.84
C GLN A 527 -29.28 -23.56 16.93
N ASN A 528 -29.91 -22.80 16.03
CA ASN A 528 -31.34 -22.53 15.99
C ASN A 528 -32.04 -23.05 14.73
N GLY A 529 -31.33 -23.74 13.85
CA GLY A 529 -31.92 -24.43 12.72
C GLY A 529 -30.90 -24.87 11.68
N LEU A 530 -31.24 -25.92 10.95
CA LEU A 530 -30.50 -26.36 9.78
C LEU A 530 -31.47 -26.65 8.63
N THR A 531 -31.25 -26.04 7.48
CA THR A 531 -31.95 -26.35 6.24
C THR A 531 -30.93 -26.66 5.16
N ALA A 532 -31.03 -27.85 4.57
CA ALA A 532 -30.12 -28.29 3.53
C ALA A 532 -30.89 -28.85 2.34
N THR A 533 -30.68 -28.25 1.18
CA THR A 533 -31.14 -28.75 -0.12
C THR A 533 -29.92 -29.23 -0.89
N VAL A 534 -29.85 -30.53 -1.10
CA VAL A 534 -28.79 -31.22 -1.85
C VAL A 534 -29.40 -31.77 -3.13
N SER A 535 -29.14 -31.20 -4.29
CA SER A 535 -29.77 -31.65 -5.55
C SER A 535 -29.24 -32.97 -6.09
N GLY A 536 -28.43 -33.67 -5.31
CA GLY A 536 -27.79 -34.93 -5.65
C GLY A 536 -27.55 -35.74 -4.38
N THR A 537 -26.27 -36.03 -4.08
CA THR A 537 -25.91 -36.95 -3.00
C THR A 537 -25.42 -36.24 -1.75
N LEU A 538 -25.97 -36.62 -0.59
CA LEU A 538 -25.34 -36.41 0.71
C LEU A 538 -24.57 -37.67 1.12
N ASP A 539 -23.29 -37.52 1.47
CA ASP A 539 -22.51 -38.51 2.20
C ASP A 539 -22.10 -37.93 3.56
N ASN A 540 -22.74 -38.40 4.63
CA ASN A 540 -22.42 -38.02 6.00
C ASN A 540 -21.69 -39.14 6.73
N GLN A 541 -20.41 -38.92 6.99
CA GLN A 541 -19.53 -39.77 7.80
C GLN A 541 -19.19 -39.12 9.15
N GLY A 542 -19.43 -37.80 9.27
CA GLY A 542 -19.20 -37.00 10.47
C GLY A 542 -20.49 -36.70 11.25
N GLN A 543 -20.59 -35.47 11.76
CA GLN A 543 -21.76 -35.00 12.51
C GLN A 543 -22.48 -33.87 11.76
N VAL A 544 -23.80 -34.02 11.60
CA VAL A 544 -24.70 -32.94 11.22
C VAL A 544 -25.70 -32.77 12.34
N VAL A 545 -25.73 -31.57 12.93
CA VAL A 545 -26.48 -31.30 14.15
C VAL A 545 -27.27 -30.01 14.03
N SER A 546 -28.53 -30.04 14.45
CA SER A 546 -29.32 -28.86 14.77
C SER A 546 -29.76 -28.95 16.23
N ARG A 547 -29.62 -27.89 17.03
CA ARG A 547 -30.24 -27.93 18.38
C ARG A 547 -31.75 -27.67 18.35
N GLN A 548 -32.30 -27.30 17.19
CA GLN A 548 -33.73 -27.09 16.95
C GLN A 548 -34.19 -27.98 15.79
N ALA A 549 -34.91 -27.42 14.82
CA ALA A 549 -35.36 -28.15 13.65
C ALA A 549 -34.22 -28.38 12.65
N MET A 550 -34.23 -29.53 11.99
CA MET A 550 -33.40 -29.85 10.83
C MET A 550 -34.30 -30.34 9.70
N THR A 551 -34.22 -29.71 8.53
CA THR A 551 -34.82 -30.20 7.29
C THR A 551 -33.70 -30.46 6.30
N LEU A 552 -33.63 -31.71 5.83
CA LEU A 552 -32.65 -32.14 4.83
C LEU A 552 -33.39 -32.77 3.66
N THR A 553 -33.21 -32.20 2.48
CA THR A 553 -33.72 -32.73 1.22
C THR A 553 -32.53 -33.13 0.34
N ALA A 554 -32.46 -34.40 -0.05
CA ALA A 554 -31.44 -34.91 -0.96
C ALA A 554 -32.02 -36.04 -1.83
N ASP A 555 -31.59 -36.17 -3.09
CA ASP A 555 -32.05 -37.30 -3.92
C ASP A 555 -31.65 -38.64 -3.28
N ASN A 556 -30.40 -38.71 -2.80
CA ASN A 556 -29.86 -39.87 -2.11
C ASN A 556 -28.98 -39.42 -0.94
N SER A 557 -29.19 -40.01 0.23
CA SER A 557 -28.41 -39.77 1.44
C SER A 557 -27.78 -41.06 1.94
N THR A 558 -26.46 -41.05 2.14
CA THR A 558 -25.73 -42.07 2.90
C THR A 558 -25.35 -41.48 4.25
N ASN A 559 -25.71 -42.16 5.34
CA ASN A 559 -25.35 -41.77 6.69
C ASN A 559 -24.61 -42.90 7.40
N SER A 560 -23.30 -42.75 7.55
CA SER A 560 -22.45 -43.61 8.40
C SER A 560 -22.02 -42.91 9.69
N GLY A 561 -22.22 -41.58 9.78
CA GLY A 561 -21.98 -40.77 10.98
C GLY A 561 -23.25 -40.55 11.80
N ALA A 562 -23.50 -39.29 12.19
CA ALA A 562 -24.67 -38.89 12.97
C ALA A 562 -25.44 -37.72 12.35
N LEU A 563 -26.76 -37.87 12.23
CA LEU A 563 -27.73 -36.80 11.98
C LEU A 563 -28.58 -36.60 13.24
N MET A 564 -28.54 -35.40 13.84
CA MET A 564 -29.21 -35.16 15.13
C MET A 564 -29.95 -33.83 15.15
N ALA A 565 -31.22 -33.84 15.51
CA ALA A 565 -32.01 -32.63 15.72
C ALA A 565 -33.04 -32.76 16.85
N LYS A 566 -33.65 -31.65 17.25
CA LYS A 566 -34.85 -31.68 18.09
C LYS A 566 -36.02 -32.22 17.29
N VAL A 567 -36.25 -31.65 16.11
CA VAL A 567 -37.22 -32.15 15.12
C VAL A 567 -36.45 -32.37 13.83
N LEU A 568 -36.41 -33.60 13.35
CA LEU A 568 -35.66 -34.00 12.17
C LEU A 568 -36.63 -34.40 11.04
N ALA A 569 -36.53 -33.72 9.90
CA ALA A 569 -37.26 -34.05 8.68
C ALA A 569 -36.28 -34.37 7.56
N LEU A 570 -36.40 -35.57 7.01
CA LEU A 570 -35.56 -36.10 5.94
C LEU A 570 -36.41 -36.40 4.70
N HIS A 571 -35.97 -35.89 3.55
CA HIS A 571 -36.66 -36.08 2.27
C HIS A 571 -35.71 -36.71 1.23
N GLY A 572 -36.15 -37.80 0.60
CA GLY A 572 -35.47 -38.57 -0.43
C GLY A 572 -34.93 -39.92 0.04
N ASP A 573 -34.21 -40.62 -0.84
CA ASP A 573 -33.75 -41.99 -0.57
C ASP A 573 -32.62 -41.98 0.47
N LEU A 574 -32.67 -42.93 1.41
CA LEU A 574 -31.81 -42.92 2.59
C LEU A 574 -31.22 -44.30 2.87
N HIS A 575 -29.90 -44.36 2.92
CA HIS A 575 -29.13 -45.51 3.41
C HIS A 575 -28.40 -45.12 4.70
N SER A 576 -28.73 -45.76 5.83
CA SER A 576 -28.12 -45.44 7.12
C SER A 576 -27.45 -46.65 7.77
N SER A 577 -26.15 -46.52 8.04
CA SER A 577 -25.38 -47.39 8.93
C SER A 577 -24.97 -46.70 10.23
N GLY A 578 -25.23 -45.40 10.36
CA GLY A 578 -24.99 -44.59 11.56
C GLY A 578 -26.25 -44.23 12.33
N LEU A 579 -26.15 -43.15 13.12
CA LEU A 579 -27.23 -42.62 13.97
C LEU A 579 -28.04 -41.55 13.23
N ILE A 580 -29.36 -41.65 13.31
CA ILE A 580 -30.31 -40.62 12.92
C ILE A 580 -31.28 -40.41 14.08
N GLN A 581 -31.27 -39.20 14.67
CA GLN A 581 -32.00 -38.93 15.89
C GLN A 581 -32.82 -37.63 15.84
N GLY A 582 -34.10 -37.74 16.21
CA GLY A 582 -34.98 -36.61 16.53
C GLY A 582 -35.44 -36.67 17.99
N THR A 583 -35.13 -35.70 18.86
CA THR A 583 -35.54 -35.83 20.27
C THR A 583 -37.05 -35.71 20.47
N ASP A 584 -37.72 -34.88 19.67
CA ASP A 584 -39.16 -34.62 19.75
C ASP A 584 -39.92 -35.22 18.55
N GLY A 585 -39.24 -35.44 17.44
CA GLY A 585 -39.83 -36.04 16.25
C GLY A 585 -38.79 -36.33 15.16
N LEU A 586 -39.00 -37.42 14.44
CA LEU A 586 -38.26 -37.81 13.25
C LEU A 586 -39.25 -38.20 12.16
N THR A 587 -39.19 -37.51 11.02
CA THR A 587 -39.94 -37.85 9.81
C THR A 587 -39.00 -38.18 8.68
N TRP A 588 -39.35 -39.21 7.91
CA TRP A 588 -38.70 -39.54 6.64
C TRP A 588 -39.77 -39.76 5.57
N ASP A 589 -39.57 -39.14 4.40
CA ASP A 589 -40.29 -39.48 3.18
C ASP A 589 -39.35 -39.66 1.98
N GLY A 590 -39.59 -40.68 1.16
CA GLY A 590 -38.74 -41.01 0.00
C GLY A 590 -39.23 -42.25 -0.76
N ASN A 591 -38.47 -42.77 -1.72
CA ASN A 591 -38.80 -44.07 -2.33
C ASN A 591 -38.30 -45.21 -1.44
N THR A 592 -37.02 -45.16 -1.03
CA THR A 592 -36.37 -46.26 -0.32
C THR A 592 -35.66 -45.79 0.94
N LEU A 593 -35.99 -46.42 2.07
CA LEU A 593 -35.22 -46.34 3.32
C LEU A 593 -34.56 -47.68 3.58
N THR A 594 -33.25 -47.70 3.73
CA THR A 594 -32.48 -48.87 4.13
C THR A 594 -31.65 -48.55 5.36
N THR A 595 -31.76 -49.35 6.41
CA THR A 595 -30.88 -49.27 7.58
C THR A 595 -30.12 -50.58 7.75
N THR A 596 -28.80 -50.51 7.88
CA THR A 596 -27.97 -51.71 8.12
C THR A 596 -28.05 -52.14 9.58
N ALA A 597 -27.41 -53.25 9.94
CA ALA A 597 -27.41 -53.79 11.31
C ALA A 597 -26.93 -52.80 12.38
N ASP A 598 -25.98 -51.91 12.03
CA ASP A 598 -25.45 -50.89 12.94
C ASP A 598 -26.28 -49.59 12.93
N GLY A 599 -27.18 -49.44 11.94
CA GLY A 599 -28.00 -48.26 11.75
C GLY A 599 -29.03 -48.08 12.87
N GLN A 600 -29.15 -46.84 13.35
CA GLN A 600 -30.12 -46.46 14.39
C GLN A 600 -30.95 -45.26 13.95
N LEU A 601 -32.26 -45.46 13.79
CA LEU A 601 -33.26 -44.40 13.63
C LEU A 601 -34.05 -44.27 14.92
N VAL A 602 -33.85 -43.18 15.65
CA VAL A 602 -34.40 -43.00 16.99
C VAL A 602 -35.16 -41.68 17.11
N SER A 603 -36.40 -41.75 17.55
CA SER A 603 -37.20 -40.60 17.97
C SER A 603 -37.56 -40.69 19.45
N GLY A 604 -37.37 -39.60 20.19
CA GLY A 604 -37.95 -39.47 21.54
C GLY A 604 -39.44 -39.14 21.52
N GLY A 605 -39.96 -38.67 20.37
CA GLY A 605 -41.38 -38.46 20.11
C GLY A 605 -41.85 -39.33 18.95
N SER A 606 -42.57 -38.75 17.98
CA SER A 606 -43.08 -39.52 16.84
C SER A 606 -41.95 -39.94 15.89
N LEU A 607 -41.94 -41.18 15.44
CA LEU A 607 -41.17 -41.66 14.29
C LEU A 607 -42.15 -41.95 13.15
N ALA A 608 -42.14 -41.13 12.10
CA ALA A 608 -43.02 -41.29 10.94
C ALA A 608 -42.20 -41.60 9.69
N LEU A 609 -42.48 -42.74 9.05
CA LEU A 609 -41.78 -43.23 7.86
C LEU A 609 -42.79 -43.39 6.73
N GLN A 610 -42.52 -42.79 5.57
CA GLN A 610 -43.39 -42.86 4.40
C GLN A 610 -42.58 -43.11 3.11
N GLY A 611 -42.81 -44.22 2.43
CA GLY A 611 -42.16 -44.45 1.15
C GLY A 611 -42.69 -45.63 0.36
N LYS A 612 -41.90 -46.18 -0.55
CA LYS A 612 -42.24 -47.41 -1.30
C LYS A 612 -41.65 -48.63 -0.61
N THR A 613 -40.37 -48.56 -0.26
CA THR A 613 -39.64 -49.68 0.37
C THR A 613 -39.02 -49.23 1.68
N LEU A 614 -39.33 -49.96 2.74
CA LEU A 614 -38.70 -49.81 4.05
C LEU A 614 -37.94 -51.10 4.37
N ASP A 615 -36.61 -51.06 4.39
CA ASP A 615 -35.74 -52.19 4.74
C ASP A 615 -34.99 -51.89 6.04
N ASN A 616 -35.35 -52.60 7.10
CA ASN A 616 -34.75 -52.46 8.42
C ASN A 616 -33.97 -53.71 8.82
N ALA A 617 -32.64 -53.63 8.79
CA ALA A 617 -31.77 -54.59 9.48
C ALA A 617 -31.27 -54.08 10.84
N GLY A 618 -31.45 -52.79 11.14
CA GLY A 618 -30.95 -52.12 12.34
C GLY A 618 -32.03 -51.89 13.40
N ARG A 619 -31.96 -50.73 14.06
CA ARG A 619 -32.93 -50.33 15.09
C ARG A 619 -33.74 -49.12 14.64
N MET A 620 -35.06 -49.26 14.64
CA MET A 620 -36.02 -48.17 14.52
C MET A 620 -36.78 -48.03 15.84
N GLN A 621 -36.79 -46.83 16.42
CA GLN A 621 -37.48 -46.56 17.69
C GLN A 621 -38.22 -45.23 17.65
N GLY A 622 -39.47 -45.20 18.12
CA GLY A 622 -40.22 -43.98 18.39
C GLY A 622 -41.13 -44.12 19.61
N LYS A 623 -41.66 -43.01 20.12
CA LYS A 623 -42.80 -43.04 21.06
C LYS A 623 -44.02 -43.62 20.35
N THR A 624 -44.50 -42.91 19.34
CA THR A 624 -45.42 -43.47 18.33
C THR A 624 -44.61 -43.75 17.09
N LEU A 625 -44.70 -44.97 16.56
CA LEU A 625 -44.03 -45.34 15.31
C LEU A 625 -45.09 -45.59 14.25
N THR A 626 -45.08 -44.78 13.20
CA THR A 626 -45.96 -44.92 12.04
C THR A 626 -45.13 -45.23 10.80
N ALA A 627 -45.42 -46.33 10.12
CA ALA A 627 -44.75 -46.72 8.88
C ALA A 627 -45.78 -46.95 7.77
N THR A 628 -45.68 -46.18 6.68
CA THR A 628 -46.51 -46.35 5.48
C THR A 628 -45.61 -46.71 4.29
N ALA A 629 -45.84 -47.88 3.67
CA ALA A 629 -45.00 -48.37 2.57
C ALA A 629 -45.75 -49.22 1.54
N ASP A 630 -45.13 -49.48 0.39
CA ASP A 630 -45.57 -50.56 -0.50
C ASP A 630 -45.04 -51.92 -0.03
N SER A 631 -43.80 -51.94 0.44
CA SER A 631 -43.16 -53.11 1.05
C SER A 631 -42.36 -52.72 2.28
N LEU A 632 -42.41 -53.57 3.30
CA LEU A 632 -41.62 -53.41 4.51
C LEU A 632 -40.93 -54.74 4.83
N HIS A 633 -39.61 -54.74 4.80
CA HIS A 633 -38.78 -55.82 5.29
C HIS A 633 -38.15 -55.42 6.63
N ASN A 634 -38.37 -56.24 7.66
CA ASN A 634 -37.77 -56.05 8.97
C ASN A 634 -37.00 -57.30 9.38
N SER A 635 -35.68 -57.24 9.32
CA SER A 635 -34.76 -58.24 9.90
C SER A 635 -34.13 -57.75 11.21
N GLY A 636 -34.24 -56.45 11.52
CA GLY A 636 -33.78 -55.83 12.77
C GLY A 636 -34.89 -55.65 13.81
N THR A 637 -34.86 -54.53 14.52
CA THR A 637 -35.85 -54.17 15.55
C THR A 637 -36.63 -52.91 15.17
N VAL A 638 -37.96 -52.98 15.22
CA VAL A 638 -38.89 -51.85 15.17
C VAL A 638 -39.58 -51.77 16.53
N GLN A 639 -39.44 -50.65 17.24
CA GLN A 639 -39.96 -50.48 18.59
C GLN A 639 -40.76 -49.19 18.75
N ALA A 640 -42.02 -49.31 19.17
CA ALA A 640 -42.85 -48.21 19.65
C ALA A 640 -42.97 -48.24 21.18
N GLN A 641 -42.81 -47.08 21.83
CA GLN A 641 -42.99 -46.95 23.28
C GLN A 641 -44.43 -46.62 23.69
N ASP A 642 -45.31 -46.33 22.74
CA ASP A 642 -46.73 -46.02 22.95
C ASP A 642 -47.60 -46.77 21.94
N ALA A 643 -47.51 -46.44 20.65
CA ALA A 643 -48.31 -47.12 19.61
C ALA A 643 -47.49 -47.43 18.36
N LEU A 644 -47.67 -48.64 17.82
CA LEU A 644 -47.10 -49.07 16.55
C LEU A 644 -48.19 -49.12 15.48
N ASN A 645 -48.07 -48.28 14.45
CA ASN A 645 -49.02 -48.22 13.34
C ASN A 645 -48.28 -48.53 12.03
N VAL A 646 -48.64 -49.62 11.37
CA VAL A 646 -47.99 -50.04 10.12
C VAL A 646 -49.05 -50.21 9.03
N GLN A 647 -48.87 -49.53 7.90
CA GLN A 647 -49.72 -49.63 6.73
C GLN A 647 -48.86 -49.99 5.52
N VAL A 648 -49.01 -51.21 5.02
CA VAL A 648 -48.26 -51.71 3.87
C VAL A 648 -49.24 -52.11 2.76
N THR A 649 -49.09 -51.57 1.55
CA THR A 649 -50.01 -51.88 0.44
C THR A 649 -49.75 -53.27 -0.15
N GLY A 650 -48.50 -53.75 -0.07
CA GLY A 650 -48.06 -55.07 -0.50
C GLY A 650 -47.65 -55.96 0.67
N THR A 651 -46.38 -56.38 0.68
CA THR A 651 -45.86 -57.37 1.63
C THR A 651 -45.13 -56.71 2.81
N LEU A 652 -45.56 -57.07 4.01
CA LEU A 652 -44.85 -56.85 5.26
C LEU A 652 -44.15 -58.17 5.66
N ALA A 653 -42.83 -58.23 5.52
CA ALA A 653 -42.00 -59.37 5.88
C ALA A 653 -41.20 -59.09 7.17
N ASN A 654 -41.63 -59.67 8.28
CA ASN A 654 -41.00 -59.53 9.59
C ASN A 654 -40.21 -60.79 9.96
N GLN A 655 -38.89 -60.74 9.85
CA GLN A 655 -37.95 -61.78 10.30
C GLN A 655 -37.28 -61.40 11.64
N GLY A 656 -37.30 -60.12 12.00
CA GLY A 656 -36.76 -59.59 13.25
C GLY A 656 -37.82 -59.38 14.34
N GLN A 657 -37.73 -58.25 15.05
CA GLN A 657 -38.63 -57.88 16.14
C GLN A 657 -39.46 -56.65 15.79
N MET A 658 -40.77 -56.73 15.97
CA MET A 658 -41.70 -55.60 15.99
C MET A 658 -42.35 -55.53 17.37
N LEU A 659 -42.11 -54.45 18.11
CA LEU A 659 -42.46 -54.31 19.52
C LEU A 659 -43.30 -53.06 19.75
N SER A 660 -44.38 -53.15 20.52
CA SER A 660 -45.16 -52.01 21.01
C SER A 660 -45.42 -52.08 22.52
N GLN A 661 -45.23 -50.99 23.25
CA GLN A 661 -45.60 -50.93 24.69
C GLN A 661 -47.07 -50.56 24.92
N GLY A 662 -47.79 -50.10 23.90
CA GLY A 662 -49.24 -49.98 23.87
C GLY A 662 -49.78 -50.70 22.63
N PRO A 663 -50.84 -50.21 21.95
CA PRO A 663 -51.46 -50.95 20.85
C PRO A 663 -50.52 -51.08 19.63
N ALA A 664 -50.76 -52.12 18.83
CA ALA A 664 -50.19 -52.29 17.50
C ALA A 664 -51.31 -52.50 16.46
N ASP A 665 -51.45 -51.58 15.50
CA ASP A 665 -52.37 -51.71 14.37
C ASP A 665 -51.56 -51.89 13.08
N ILE A 666 -51.67 -53.08 12.49
CA ILE A 666 -50.89 -53.49 11.33
C ILE A 666 -51.84 -53.87 10.21
N ARG A 667 -51.76 -53.12 9.12
CA ARG A 667 -52.50 -53.37 7.89
C ARG A 667 -51.51 -53.72 6.78
N ALA A 668 -51.61 -54.91 6.22
CA ALA A 668 -50.77 -55.34 5.10
C ALA A 668 -51.58 -56.19 4.11
N ALA A 669 -51.36 -56.08 2.80
CA ALA A 669 -52.00 -57.04 1.89
C ALA A 669 -51.52 -58.46 2.17
N GLN A 670 -50.21 -58.63 2.41
CA GLN A 670 -49.61 -59.88 2.87
C GLN A 670 -48.70 -59.60 4.07
N LEU A 671 -49.03 -60.17 5.22
CA LEU A 671 -48.20 -60.17 6.42
C LEU A 671 -47.50 -61.53 6.57
N ASN A 672 -46.19 -61.57 6.38
CA ASN A 672 -45.34 -62.73 6.64
C ASN A 672 -44.53 -62.47 7.92
N ASN A 673 -44.86 -63.17 9.00
CA ASN A 673 -44.18 -63.05 10.28
C ASN A 673 -43.37 -64.32 10.58
N ASP A 674 -42.06 -64.25 10.36
CA ASP A 674 -41.09 -65.29 10.70
C ASP A 674 -40.37 -64.99 12.05
N GLY A 675 -40.44 -63.74 12.52
CA GLY A 675 -39.84 -63.25 13.76
C GLY A 675 -40.84 -63.04 14.91
N GLN A 676 -40.69 -61.93 15.62
CA GLN A 676 -41.54 -61.55 16.76
C GLN A 676 -42.37 -60.31 16.45
N LEU A 677 -43.65 -60.37 16.76
CA LEU A 677 -44.59 -59.25 16.73
C LEU A 677 -45.29 -59.18 18.08
N LEU A 678 -44.80 -58.33 18.98
CA LEU A 678 -45.20 -58.30 20.39
C LEU A 678 -45.77 -56.93 20.77
N SER A 679 -46.85 -56.93 21.52
CA SER A 679 -47.45 -55.74 22.09
C SER A 679 -47.83 -55.98 23.55
N ALA A 680 -47.57 -55.01 24.43
CA ALA A 680 -48.13 -55.01 25.77
C ALA A 680 -49.61 -54.55 25.79
N GLY A 681 -50.07 -53.89 24.73
CA GLY A 681 -51.47 -53.56 24.46
C GLY A 681 -52.11 -54.52 23.47
N ASP A 682 -53.15 -54.05 22.79
CA ASP A 682 -53.87 -54.86 21.79
C ASP A 682 -53.13 -54.90 20.45
N ILE A 683 -53.13 -56.07 19.80
CA ILE A 683 -52.70 -56.22 18.40
C ILE A 683 -53.94 -56.36 17.54
N THR A 684 -54.03 -55.51 16.51
CA THR A 684 -54.97 -55.72 15.40
C THR A 684 -54.23 -55.90 14.09
N LEU A 685 -54.50 -57.01 13.40
CA LEU A 685 -53.99 -57.32 12.07
C LEU A 685 -55.14 -57.22 11.06
N ARG A 686 -54.91 -56.59 9.91
CA ARG A 686 -55.88 -56.55 8.80
C ARG A 686 -55.20 -56.72 7.45
N GLY A 687 -55.80 -57.49 6.56
CA GLY A 687 -55.18 -57.78 5.28
C GLY A 687 -55.86 -58.86 4.45
N GLN A 688 -55.20 -59.27 3.37
CA GLN A 688 -55.68 -60.39 2.55
C GLN A 688 -55.09 -61.72 3.03
N GLN A 689 -53.89 -61.71 3.59
CA GLN A 689 -53.19 -62.90 4.03
C GLN A 689 -52.26 -62.63 5.20
N LEU A 690 -52.40 -63.44 6.25
CA LEU A 690 -51.42 -63.60 7.32
C LEU A 690 -50.76 -64.98 7.20
N THR A 691 -49.43 -65.00 7.08
CA THR A 691 -48.57 -66.17 7.27
C THR A 691 -47.73 -65.96 8.51
N ASN A 692 -48.00 -66.69 9.60
CA ASN A 692 -47.22 -66.62 10.83
C ASN A 692 -46.40 -67.91 11.04
N ASN A 693 -45.09 -67.83 10.90
CA ASN A 693 -44.15 -68.89 11.27
C ASN A 693 -43.42 -68.58 12.60
N GLY A 694 -43.46 -67.34 13.08
CA GLY A 694 -42.86 -66.88 14.32
C GLY A 694 -43.85 -66.71 15.48
N SER A 695 -43.74 -65.62 16.23
CA SER A 695 -44.61 -65.30 17.38
C SER A 695 -45.36 -63.99 17.18
N VAL A 696 -46.66 -64.00 17.45
CA VAL A 696 -47.50 -62.81 17.60
C VAL A 696 -48.17 -62.83 18.96
N GLN A 697 -47.96 -61.81 19.80
CA GLN A 697 -48.55 -61.74 21.15
C GLN A 697 -49.02 -60.34 21.52
N GLY A 698 -50.30 -60.20 21.89
CA GLY A 698 -50.88 -58.99 22.45
C GLY A 698 -51.72 -59.27 23.69
N LYS A 699 -52.20 -58.21 24.36
CA LYS A 699 -53.23 -58.29 25.40
C LYS A 699 -54.51 -58.89 24.81
N THR A 700 -55.10 -58.20 23.83
CA THR A 700 -56.05 -58.79 22.88
C THR A 700 -55.36 -58.94 21.53
N LEU A 701 -55.52 -60.08 20.86
CA LEU A 701 -55.06 -60.28 19.48
C LEU A 701 -56.28 -60.47 18.57
N SER A 702 -56.51 -59.54 17.65
CA SER A 702 -57.56 -59.62 16.64
C SER A 702 -56.98 -59.62 15.22
N ALA A 703 -57.13 -60.73 14.49
CA ALA A 703 -56.69 -60.83 13.10
C ALA A 703 -57.89 -60.90 12.15
N HIS A 704 -58.04 -59.91 11.27
CA HIS A 704 -59.10 -59.81 10.27
C HIS A 704 -58.50 -59.94 8.88
N GLU A 705 -58.31 -61.17 8.43
CA GLU A 705 -57.44 -61.51 7.29
C GLU A 705 -58.17 -62.41 6.30
N GLY A 706 -58.07 -62.15 5.00
CA GLY A 706 -58.72 -63.02 3.99
C GLY A 706 -58.28 -64.48 4.04
N ARG A 707 -57.06 -64.74 4.53
CA ARG A 707 -56.51 -66.06 4.81
C ARG A 707 -55.54 -66.00 5.96
N ILE A 708 -55.68 -66.91 6.93
CA ILE A 708 -54.74 -67.05 8.05
C ILE A 708 -54.04 -68.41 7.93
N THR A 709 -52.72 -68.40 7.87
CA THR A 709 -51.84 -69.59 7.92
C THR A 709 -50.89 -69.43 9.10
N ASN A 710 -51.07 -70.23 10.14
CA ASN A 710 -50.26 -70.17 11.35
C ASN A 710 -49.48 -71.47 11.54
N ASN A 711 -48.16 -71.40 11.39
CA ASN A 711 -47.19 -72.45 11.72
C ASN A 711 -46.38 -72.13 13.00
N GLY A 712 -46.52 -70.91 13.53
CA GLY A 712 -45.91 -70.45 14.78
C GLY A 712 -46.93 -70.29 15.92
N THR A 713 -46.77 -69.25 16.73
CA THR A 713 -47.63 -68.97 17.89
C THR A 713 -48.42 -67.66 17.70
N LEU A 714 -49.74 -67.72 17.89
CA LEU A 714 -50.61 -66.53 18.07
C LEU A 714 -51.12 -66.54 19.51
N THR A 715 -50.94 -65.45 20.24
CA THR A 715 -51.35 -65.34 21.66
C THR A 715 -52.08 -64.03 21.90
N GLY A 716 -53.32 -64.12 22.37
CA GLY A 716 -53.99 -63.04 23.06
C GLY A 716 -54.05 -63.39 24.54
N LEU A 717 -53.37 -62.63 25.40
CA LEU A 717 -53.28 -62.92 26.83
C LEU A 717 -54.65 -62.86 27.52
N ASP A 718 -55.50 -61.92 27.10
CA ASP A 718 -56.88 -61.77 27.54
C ASP A 718 -57.85 -62.43 26.55
N SER A 719 -57.68 -62.17 25.24
CA SER A 719 -58.53 -62.77 24.20
C SER A 719 -57.87 -62.84 22.83
N LEU A 720 -58.22 -63.89 22.07
CA LEU A 720 -57.79 -64.14 20.70
C LEU A 720 -59.02 -64.21 19.78
N ALA A 721 -59.09 -63.32 18.79
CA ALA A 721 -60.13 -63.29 17.77
C ALA A 721 -59.50 -63.46 16.37
N LEU A 722 -59.95 -64.48 15.65
CA LEU A 722 -59.51 -64.77 14.28
C LEU A 722 -60.73 -64.71 13.37
N ASP A 723 -60.72 -63.76 12.44
CA ASP A 723 -61.78 -63.54 11.47
C ASP A 723 -61.20 -63.63 10.06
N ASN A 724 -61.73 -64.58 9.29
CA ASN A 724 -61.40 -64.77 7.88
C ASN A 724 -62.55 -64.41 6.94
N SER A 725 -63.62 -63.81 7.47
CA SER A 725 -64.72 -63.31 6.67
C SER A 725 -64.38 -61.92 6.15
N GLN A 726 -63.73 -61.86 4.99
CA GLN A 726 -63.63 -60.59 4.25
C GLN A 726 -65.05 -60.10 3.98
N ALA A 727 -65.42 -58.95 4.54
CA ALA A 727 -66.64 -58.27 4.12
C ALA A 727 -66.53 -58.02 2.61
N THR A 728 -67.38 -58.67 1.83
CA THR A 728 -67.53 -58.49 0.39
C THR A 728 -68.02 -57.07 0.07
N ALA A 729 -67.14 -56.07 0.19
CA ALA A 729 -67.39 -54.69 -0.20
C ALA A 729 -67.05 -54.44 -1.67
N THR A 730 -67.43 -55.38 -2.57
CA THR A 730 -67.20 -55.24 -4.01
C THR A 730 -68.34 -55.86 -4.82
N LEU A 731 -69.57 -55.35 -4.67
CA LEU A 731 -70.61 -55.59 -5.70
C LEU A 731 -71.63 -54.46 -5.90
N MET A 732 -71.78 -53.48 -5.01
CA MET A 732 -72.79 -52.41 -5.21
C MET A 732 -72.28 -51.15 -5.95
N ALA A 733 -70.97 -50.95 -6.11
CA ALA A 733 -70.45 -49.77 -6.84
C ALA A 733 -70.41 -49.92 -8.37
N ARG A 734 -70.62 -51.14 -8.91
CA ARG A 734 -70.60 -51.40 -10.36
C ARG A 734 -71.98 -51.33 -11.05
N MET A 735 -73.07 -51.06 -10.33
CA MET A 735 -74.41 -50.89 -10.92
C MET A 735 -74.92 -49.43 -10.94
N ALA A 736 -74.13 -48.45 -10.48
CA ALA A 736 -74.55 -47.04 -10.44
C ALA A 736 -73.76 -46.10 -11.39
N MET A 737 -72.91 -46.63 -12.27
CA MET A 737 -72.26 -45.86 -13.35
C MET A 737 -72.28 -46.65 -14.67
N ALA A 738 -73.49 -47.00 -15.12
CA ALA A 738 -73.83 -47.23 -16.51
C ALA A 738 -74.62 -46.02 -17.02
#